data_AF-A0A938IRG9-F1
#
_entry.id   AF-A0A938IRG9-F1
#
_cell.length_a   1.000
_cell.length_b   1.000
_cell.length_c   1.000
_cell.angle_alpha   90.00
_cell.angle_beta   90.00
_cell.angle_gamma   90.00
#
_symmetry.space_group_name_H-M   'P 1'
#
loop_
_entity.id
_entity.type
_entity.pdbx_description
1 polymer ?
#
loop_
_entity_poly.entity_id
_entity_poly.type
_entity_poly.pdbx_seq_one_letter_code
_entity_poly.pdbx_strand_id
1 'polypeptide(L)'
;MEPSPGGIRRRTVLKAAVGGLAGAPVGVLSQLRESTAAGAGALQRGADAGSRGAERPHAAVAPAADRILAYVAGLRRPDGGFGWPDQPDSYLAAAFACAGVYRALGRPVPDARAAAAMVRAGHPIRGPGAETRLHAADLRTFVYQQAQALLWLGESADEFAAEVRRWREPSAYPTTYERRGYPVFEQEMMAFVCRTVLGLPMTDLAPTLVQYLDSRRRPDGSFNNTPAADGSGGNVLNAYWGLLALAALGRAGERAAETAAWLRGCQLPCGGFTHQPQAALGGLDCAAYTWAAVKALALLKARPADADGCVAYVRSLQNADGGFGHRPGWPSDPVATCYAVESLAALGAMDALDVRVPRPDRPAVENVGGALPRPDRPAVAPAAAIPAAVRPFTIQIEAPGKGSPADAVELARALRIDLWGGKNADPAWLARAQALADRRGAAVRFFSSNEEYGTYVSLPGHGTYSHLSDVMAPAGSDFGPSMAGAGDVPWPEFRDRRIGALGRAGGRMLWQICDNEPAARVILDDGLLKRPGYSAISTFHFGCTNMAYTLPFVFSYQHVIPLAALQDAHCEEPWWWADDLAGYRTLFLAERPTWEGWLAALERNWVVAVRHDAVTRFRTRILGGAPGVQDCVRRFMDQWKWWDEGNTDLRRPMASLAAVGPEEPFERDRPARGIRLRLRVAQANTKQGRPGQPYAEPAGMKVDGRPVEAREVVRREQAKGKPALLDRCFVFDVENPGPGPHRAEAAVRRLSTGELATVRTEF
;
A
#
# COMPACT_ATOMS: atom_id res chain seq x y z
N MET A 1 -41.63 43.42 8.53
CA MET A 1 -41.60 44.82 8.98
C MET A 1 -40.17 45.30 8.83
N GLU A 2 -39.92 46.06 7.77
CA GLU A 2 -38.78 46.98 7.71
C GLU A 2 -39.21 48.32 8.36
N PRO A 3 -38.27 49.16 8.82
CA PRO A 3 -37.79 50.22 7.92
C PRO A 3 -36.28 50.52 7.95
N SER A 4 -35.81 50.94 6.77
CA SER A 4 -34.53 51.59 6.34
C SER A 4 -34.36 53.02 6.94
N PRO A 5 -33.41 53.94 6.53
CA PRO A 5 -32.27 53.86 5.57
C PRO A 5 -30.99 54.70 5.92
N GLY A 6 -29.96 54.58 5.06
CA GLY A 6 -28.96 55.64 4.75
C GLY A 6 -27.53 55.10 4.62
N GLY A 7 -26.72 55.34 3.58
CA GLY A 7 -26.84 56.16 2.38
C GLY A 7 -25.63 55.90 1.45
N ILE A 8 -25.82 56.19 0.16
CA ILE A 8 -24.93 55.87 -0.97
C ILE A 8 -23.95 57.03 -1.26
N ARG A 9 -22.69 56.74 -1.62
CA ARG A 9 -21.97 57.46 -2.69
C ARG A 9 -21.05 56.54 -3.51
N ARG A 10 -21.27 56.58 -4.83
CA ARG A 10 -20.55 55.89 -5.91
C ARG A 10 -19.16 56.49 -6.15
N ARG A 11 -18.19 55.65 -6.55
CA ARG A 11 -17.01 56.07 -7.34
C ARG A 11 -16.81 55.18 -8.56
N THR A 12 -16.58 55.88 -9.65
CA THR A 12 -16.28 55.53 -11.04
C THR A 12 -15.11 54.56 -11.18
N VAL A 13 -15.22 53.56 -12.08
CA VAL A 13 -14.08 52.75 -12.55
C VAL A 13 -13.86 53.02 -14.04
N LEU A 14 -12.62 53.36 -14.37
CA LEU A 14 -12.08 53.63 -15.70
C LEU A 14 -12.03 52.36 -16.56
N LYS A 15 -12.29 52.55 -17.86
CA LYS A 15 -12.02 51.61 -18.96
C LYS A 15 -10.58 51.79 -19.49
N ALA A 16 -10.10 50.73 -20.16
CA ALA A 16 -8.89 50.55 -20.98
C ALA A 16 -7.64 50.07 -20.20
N ALA A 17 -6.85 49.08 -20.67
CA ALA A 17 -6.60 48.65 -22.04
C ALA A 17 -6.56 47.12 -22.21
N VAL A 18 -7.18 46.67 -23.31
CA VAL A 18 -7.01 45.34 -23.92
C VAL A 18 -5.93 45.49 -24.99
N GLY A 19 -4.86 44.70 -24.92
CA GLY A 19 -3.84 44.67 -25.96
C GLY A 19 -2.65 43.79 -25.61
N GLY A 20 -2.55 42.64 -26.27
CA GLY A 20 -1.27 41.97 -26.55
C GLY A 20 -0.75 40.96 -25.53
N LEU A 21 -1.30 39.74 -25.52
CA LEU A 21 -0.58 38.53 -25.07
C LEU A 21 -0.94 37.36 -26.00
N ALA A 22 -0.40 37.40 -27.23
CA ALA A 22 -0.26 36.22 -28.07
C ALA A 22 1.15 35.65 -27.84
N GLY A 23 1.23 34.44 -27.27
CA GLY A 23 2.48 33.70 -27.12
C GLY A 23 2.70 33.07 -25.73
N ALA A 24 1.83 32.14 -25.33
CA ALA A 24 2.10 31.18 -24.24
C ALA A 24 2.16 29.75 -24.82
N PRO A 25 2.89 28.79 -24.20
CA PRO A 25 3.55 27.70 -24.92
C PRO A 25 2.60 26.55 -25.28
N VAL A 26 2.14 26.56 -26.54
CA VAL A 26 1.33 25.49 -27.15
C VAL A 26 2.03 24.11 -27.13
N GLY A 27 3.37 24.07 -27.09
CA GLY A 27 4.16 22.84 -27.25
C GLY A 27 4.19 21.87 -26.05
N VAL A 28 3.72 22.28 -24.86
CA VAL A 28 3.74 21.43 -23.65
C VAL A 28 2.38 20.80 -23.39
N LEU A 29 1.30 21.55 -23.63
CA LEU A 29 -0.07 21.02 -23.59
C LEU A 29 -0.32 20.05 -24.74
N SER A 30 0.37 20.22 -25.88
CA SER A 30 0.38 19.24 -26.97
C SER A 30 1.06 17.91 -26.60
N GLN A 31 2.05 17.88 -25.68
CA GLN A 31 2.60 16.59 -25.21
C GLN A 31 1.61 15.80 -24.33
N LEU A 32 0.64 16.48 -23.71
CA LEU A 32 -0.46 15.86 -22.97
C LEU A 32 -1.68 15.51 -23.86
N ARG A 33 -1.89 16.24 -24.97
CA ARG A 33 -3.06 16.08 -25.88
C ARG A 33 -2.78 15.38 -27.23
N GLU A 34 -1.60 15.53 -27.83
CA GLU A 34 -1.30 15.12 -29.20
C GLU A 34 -0.27 13.97 -29.24
N SER A 35 -0.76 12.78 -29.58
CA SER A 35 -0.15 11.92 -30.60
C SER A 35 -1.20 11.01 -31.25
N THR A 36 -2.32 11.58 -31.70
CA THR A 36 -3.41 10.87 -32.41
C THR A 36 -3.34 10.99 -33.93
N ALA A 37 -2.30 11.58 -34.53
CA ALA A 37 -2.14 11.61 -35.98
C ALA A 37 -0.69 11.79 -36.44
N ALA A 38 -0.05 10.71 -36.89
CA ALA A 38 1.01 10.76 -37.90
C ALA A 38 1.19 9.34 -38.50
N GLY A 39 0.48 9.09 -39.60
CA GLY A 39 0.66 7.92 -40.44
C GLY A 39 1.86 8.07 -41.38
N ALA A 40 2.45 6.92 -41.71
CA ALA A 40 3.13 6.57 -42.96
C ALA A 40 4.01 7.65 -43.63
N GLY A 41 5.32 7.57 -43.38
CA GLY A 41 6.36 8.14 -44.24
C GLY A 41 7.48 7.12 -44.41
N ALA A 42 7.50 6.44 -45.54
CA ALA A 42 8.52 5.47 -45.91
C ALA A 42 9.89 6.15 -46.09
N LEU A 43 10.93 5.60 -45.48
CA LEU A 43 12.33 5.90 -45.81
C LEU A 43 12.96 4.65 -46.43
N GLN A 44 13.03 4.64 -47.76
CA GLN A 44 13.88 3.73 -48.54
C GLN A 44 15.34 3.93 -48.11
N ARG A 45 16.00 2.86 -47.68
CA ARG A 45 17.47 2.81 -47.58
C ARG A 45 18.01 2.07 -48.80
N GLY A 46 18.87 2.74 -49.55
CA GLY A 46 19.68 2.15 -50.60
C GLY A 46 20.64 1.11 -50.03
N ALA A 47 20.72 -0.03 -50.69
CA ALA A 47 21.70 -1.05 -50.44
C ALA A 47 23.04 -0.62 -51.03
N ASP A 48 24.13 -0.80 -50.27
CA ASP A 48 25.44 -1.01 -50.89
C ASP A 48 26.21 -2.06 -50.11
N ALA A 49 26.71 -3.04 -50.86
CA ALA A 49 27.36 -4.24 -50.37
C ALA A 49 28.88 -4.05 -50.37
N GLY A 50 29.52 -4.35 -49.24
CA GLY A 50 30.97 -4.39 -49.12
C GLY A 50 31.39 -5.45 -48.09
N SER A 51 31.84 -6.60 -48.57
CA SER A 51 32.32 -7.73 -47.79
C SER A 51 33.67 -7.45 -47.12
N ARG A 52 33.88 -7.91 -45.87
CA ARG A 52 34.96 -8.85 -45.44
C ARG A 52 35.08 -8.93 -43.91
N GLY A 53 35.31 -10.15 -43.42
CA GLY A 53 35.93 -10.42 -42.11
C GLY A 53 35.06 -11.27 -41.17
N ALA A 54 35.25 -12.58 -41.18
CA ALA A 54 34.56 -13.52 -40.31
C ALA A 54 35.15 -13.51 -38.88
N GLU A 55 34.42 -12.93 -37.94
CA GLU A 55 34.57 -13.19 -36.50
C GLU A 55 33.48 -14.17 -36.03
N ARG A 56 33.83 -15.02 -35.05
CA ARG A 56 32.94 -16.04 -34.47
C ARG A 56 31.63 -15.39 -33.95
N PRO A 57 30.46 -16.02 -34.12
CA PRO A 57 29.20 -15.38 -33.78
C PRO A 57 29.05 -15.25 -32.26
N HIS A 58 29.36 -14.08 -31.73
CA HIS A 58 28.69 -13.59 -30.53
C HIS A 58 27.21 -13.45 -30.87
N ALA A 59 26.33 -14.15 -30.16
CA ALA A 59 24.89 -14.06 -30.36
C ALA A 59 24.46 -12.58 -30.44
N ALA A 60 23.91 -12.17 -31.59
CA ALA A 60 23.46 -10.81 -31.83
C ALA A 60 22.36 -10.49 -30.80
N VAL A 61 22.67 -9.60 -29.86
CA VAL A 61 21.71 -9.12 -28.86
C VAL A 61 20.77 -8.16 -29.57
N ALA A 62 19.45 -8.39 -29.46
CA ALA A 62 18.45 -7.50 -30.03
C ALA A 62 18.66 -6.04 -29.56
N PRO A 63 18.34 -5.03 -30.39
CA PRO A 63 18.33 -3.62 -30.01
C PRO A 63 17.66 -3.41 -28.64
N ALA A 64 18.10 -2.41 -27.88
CA ALA A 64 17.60 -2.25 -26.52
C ALA A 64 16.11 -1.92 -26.45
N ALA A 65 15.60 -1.20 -27.46
CA ALA A 65 14.16 -1.02 -27.66
C ALA A 65 13.43 -2.36 -27.76
N ASP A 66 13.97 -3.34 -28.48
CA ASP A 66 13.35 -4.67 -28.62
C ASP A 66 13.39 -5.45 -27.31
N ARG A 67 14.44 -5.31 -26.49
CA ARG A 67 14.49 -5.91 -25.15
C ARG A 67 13.46 -5.30 -24.19
N ILE A 68 13.29 -3.98 -24.22
CA ILE A 68 12.27 -3.30 -23.42
C ILE A 68 10.87 -3.76 -23.84
N LEU A 69 10.62 -3.85 -25.15
CA LEU A 69 9.35 -4.34 -25.68
C LEU A 69 9.11 -5.80 -25.34
N ALA A 70 10.15 -6.64 -25.32
CA ALA A 70 10.06 -8.03 -24.88
C ALA A 70 9.69 -8.12 -23.39
N TYR A 71 10.32 -7.31 -22.54
CA TYR A 71 9.95 -7.20 -21.12
C TYR A 71 8.48 -6.81 -20.95
N VAL A 72 8.04 -5.70 -21.57
CA VAL A 72 6.67 -5.22 -21.45
C VAL A 72 5.66 -6.22 -22.05
N ALA A 73 6.00 -6.89 -23.14
CA ALA A 73 5.16 -7.95 -23.70
C ALA A 73 4.99 -9.13 -22.73
N GLY A 74 6.01 -9.46 -21.94
CA GLY A 74 5.92 -10.46 -20.88
C GLY A 74 4.99 -10.08 -19.72
N LEU A 75 4.64 -8.81 -19.58
CA LEU A 75 3.70 -8.32 -18.56
C LEU A 75 2.23 -8.40 -18.99
N ARG A 76 1.95 -8.80 -20.24
CA ARG A 76 0.60 -8.86 -20.78
C ARG A 76 -0.22 -9.97 -20.12
N ARG A 77 -1.55 -9.80 -20.07
CA ARG A 77 -2.50 -10.76 -19.50
C ARG A 77 -3.57 -11.16 -20.51
N PRO A 78 -4.31 -12.26 -20.26
CA PRO A 78 -5.32 -12.77 -21.21
C PRO A 78 -6.45 -11.78 -21.53
N ASP A 79 -6.75 -10.84 -20.64
CA ASP A 79 -7.73 -9.77 -20.85
C ASP A 79 -7.22 -8.61 -21.73
N GLY A 80 -5.99 -8.73 -22.24
CA GLY A 80 -5.32 -7.72 -23.06
C GLY A 80 -4.65 -6.61 -22.28
N GLY A 81 -4.82 -6.54 -20.95
CA GLY A 81 -4.14 -5.59 -20.08
C GLY A 81 -2.73 -6.02 -19.68
N PHE A 82 -2.18 -5.35 -18.66
CA PHE A 82 -0.84 -5.60 -18.13
C PHE A 82 -0.85 -5.66 -16.61
N GLY A 83 0.03 -6.48 -16.02
CA GLY A 83 0.20 -6.61 -14.57
C GLY A 83 1.65 -6.69 -14.14
N TRP A 84 1.91 -6.66 -12.82
CA TRP A 84 3.23 -6.92 -12.26
C TRP A 84 3.66 -8.38 -12.51
N PRO A 85 4.96 -8.66 -12.69
CA PRO A 85 5.46 -10.01 -13.03
C PRO A 85 4.94 -11.13 -12.13
N ASP A 86 4.84 -10.88 -10.83
CA ASP A 86 4.43 -11.82 -9.79
C ASP A 86 2.91 -11.83 -9.53
N GLN A 87 2.15 -10.98 -10.24
CA GLN A 87 0.71 -10.85 -10.08
C GLN A 87 -0.06 -11.40 -11.29
N PRO A 88 -1.08 -12.25 -11.09
CA PRO A 88 -1.74 -12.97 -12.18
C PRO A 88 -2.68 -12.14 -13.03
N ASP A 89 -3.13 -10.97 -12.53
CA ASP A 89 -4.14 -10.15 -13.19
C ASP A 89 -3.55 -8.86 -13.74
N SER A 90 -4.35 -8.18 -14.57
CA SER A 90 -4.07 -6.83 -15.03
C SER A 90 -4.40 -5.78 -13.98
N TYR A 91 -3.63 -4.69 -13.98
CA TYR A 91 -3.85 -3.55 -13.09
C TYR A 91 -3.69 -2.23 -13.83
N LEU A 92 -4.49 -1.24 -13.46
CA LEU A 92 -4.52 0.06 -14.14
C LEU A 92 -3.16 0.75 -14.15
N ALA A 93 -2.44 0.79 -13.02
CA ALA A 93 -1.14 1.45 -12.95
C ALA A 93 -0.08 0.75 -13.83
N ALA A 94 -0.09 -0.58 -13.89
CA ALA A 94 0.78 -1.35 -14.78
C ALA A 94 0.39 -1.15 -16.26
N ALA A 95 -0.90 -1.18 -16.58
CA ALA A 95 -1.40 -0.93 -17.93
C ALA A 95 -1.07 0.49 -18.42
N PHE A 96 -1.24 1.50 -17.55
CA PHE A 96 -0.84 2.88 -17.82
C PHE A 96 0.67 2.98 -18.10
N ALA A 97 1.50 2.36 -17.26
CA ALA A 97 2.95 2.38 -17.42
C ALA A 97 3.39 1.68 -18.72
N CYS A 98 2.86 0.49 -19.02
CA CYS A 98 3.17 -0.25 -20.25
C CYS A 98 2.72 0.52 -21.50
N ALA A 99 1.52 1.11 -21.50
CA ALA A 99 1.05 1.96 -22.59
C ALA A 99 1.96 3.18 -22.80
N GLY A 100 2.42 3.80 -21.70
CA GLY A 100 3.41 4.88 -21.72
C GLY A 100 4.74 4.47 -22.35
N VAL A 101 5.24 3.26 -22.06
CA VAL A 101 6.47 2.72 -22.68
C VAL A 101 6.29 2.52 -24.19
N TYR A 102 5.20 1.86 -24.61
CA TYR A 102 4.91 1.68 -26.04
C TYR A 102 4.83 3.03 -26.77
N ARG A 103 4.12 4.00 -26.18
CA ARG A 103 3.99 5.36 -26.71
C ARG A 103 5.35 6.06 -26.82
N ALA A 104 6.17 6.01 -25.76
CA ALA A 104 7.47 6.67 -25.75
C ALA A 104 8.46 6.05 -26.76
N LEU A 105 8.29 4.77 -27.10
CA LEU A 105 9.06 4.07 -28.13
C LEU A 105 8.44 4.20 -29.54
N GLY A 106 7.33 4.91 -29.70
CA GLY A 106 6.65 5.06 -31.00
C GLY A 106 6.08 3.74 -31.55
N ARG A 107 5.67 2.83 -30.66
CA ARG A 107 5.13 1.51 -31.02
C ARG A 107 3.66 1.40 -30.59
N PRO A 108 2.81 0.73 -31.38
CA PRO A 108 1.43 0.49 -30.99
C PRO A 108 1.37 -0.53 -29.85
N VAL A 109 0.40 -0.35 -28.94
CA VAL A 109 0.09 -1.36 -27.93
C VAL A 109 -0.60 -2.54 -28.62
N PRO A 110 -0.12 -3.79 -28.45
CA PRO A 110 -0.78 -4.97 -28.99
C PRO A 110 -2.21 -5.11 -28.46
N ASP A 111 -3.18 -5.30 -29.37
CA ASP A 111 -4.60 -5.42 -29.05
C ASP A 111 -5.12 -4.24 -28.20
N ALA A 112 -4.88 -3.04 -28.71
CA ALA A 112 -5.22 -1.79 -28.02
C ALA A 112 -6.69 -1.74 -27.56
N ARG A 113 -7.61 -2.39 -28.29
CA ARG A 113 -9.03 -2.46 -27.94
C ARG A 113 -9.28 -3.26 -26.65
N ALA A 114 -8.66 -4.42 -26.50
CA ALA A 114 -8.76 -5.21 -25.26
C ALA A 114 -8.10 -4.48 -24.08
N ALA A 115 -6.91 -3.91 -24.32
CA ALA A 115 -6.23 -3.08 -23.32
C ALA A 115 -7.11 -1.89 -22.86
N ALA A 116 -7.80 -1.22 -23.78
CA ALA A 116 -8.70 -0.11 -23.46
C ALA A 116 -9.92 -0.56 -22.64
N ALA A 117 -10.50 -1.73 -22.95
CA ALA A 117 -11.57 -2.30 -22.15
C ALA A 117 -11.10 -2.61 -20.72
N MET A 118 -9.89 -3.15 -20.56
CA MET A 118 -9.28 -3.38 -19.26
C MET A 118 -9.06 -2.05 -18.50
N VAL A 119 -8.52 -1.03 -19.16
CA VAL A 119 -8.31 0.30 -18.54
C VAL A 119 -9.62 0.90 -18.01
N ARG A 120 -10.71 0.82 -18.77
CA ARG A 120 -12.04 1.30 -18.33
C ARG A 120 -12.54 0.56 -17.09
N ALA A 121 -12.39 -0.76 -17.06
CA ALA A 121 -12.86 -1.61 -15.96
C ALA A 121 -11.89 -1.67 -14.75
N GLY A 122 -10.65 -1.20 -14.92
CA GLY A 122 -9.52 -1.46 -14.02
C GLY A 122 -9.36 -0.51 -12.84
N HIS A 123 -10.33 0.38 -12.57
CA HIS A 123 -10.25 1.29 -11.43
C HIS A 123 -10.21 0.47 -10.11
N PRO A 124 -9.22 0.64 -9.23
CA PRO A 124 -9.04 -0.28 -8.10
C PRO A 124 -10.17 -0.22 -7.07
N ILE A 125 -10.82 0.93 -6.94
CA ILE A 125 -11.89 1.23 -5.97
C ILE A 125 -13.31 1.08 -6.56
N ARG A 126 -13.46 1.12 -7.89
CA ARG A 126 -14.77 1.27 -8.55
C ARG A 126 -14.88 0.31 -9.72
N GLY A 127 -16.09 -0.14 -10.04
CA GLY A 127 -16.33 -1.05 -11.16
C GLY A 127 -16.22 -2.53 -10.78
N PRO A 128 -16.38 -3.44 -11.76
CA PRO A 128 -16.55 -4.87 -11.52
C PRO A 128 -15.25 -5.58 -11.07
N GLY A 129 -14.10 -4.90 -11.20
CA GLY A 129 -12.79 -5.41 -10.83
C GLY A 129 -12.32 -5.02 -9.43
N ALA A 130 -13.06 -4.15 -8.72
CA ALA A 130 -12.58 -3.52 -7.50
C ALA A 130 -12.39 -4.52 -6.35
N GLU A 131 -11.20 -4.52 -5.76
CA GLU A 131 -10.82 -5.34 -4.57
C GLU A 131 -10.54 -4.47 -3.35
N THR A 132 -10.85 -3.19 -3.44
CA THR A 132 -10.71 -2.22 -2.37
C THR A 132 -11.91 -1.29 -2.31
N ARG A 133 -12.05 -0.57 -1.21
CA ARG A 133 -13.09 0.42 -0.97
C ARG A 133 -12.50 1.52 -0.10
N LEU A 134 -12.99 2.76 -0.27
CA LEU A 134 -12.81 3.90 0.65
C LEU A 134 -11.34 4.18 1.06
N HIS A 135 -10.74 5.21 0.48
CA HIS A 135 -9.52 5.84 0.99
C HIS A 135 -9.87 7.18 1.65
N ALA A 136 -8.97 7.71 2.49
CA ALA A 136 -9.17 9.04 3.09
C ALA A 136 -9.10 10.16 2.04
N ALA A 137 -8.14 10.07 1.10
CA ALA A 137 -8.08 10.91 -0.08
C ALA A 137 -9.06 10.50 -1.19
N ASP A 138 -9.51 11.49 -1.96
CA ASP A 138 -10.11 11.29 -3.28
C ASP A 138 -9.00 10.95 -4.30
N LEU A 139 -8.81 9.66 -4.59
CA LEU A 139 -7.71 9.15 -5.44
C LEU A 139 -7.96 9.41 -6.94
N ARG A 140 -7.96 10.68 -7.32
CA ARG A 140 -8.16 11.21 -8.69
C ARG A 140 -7.10 10.78 -9.69
N THR A 141 -5.90 10.37 -9.23
CA THR A 141 -4.82 9.88 -10.10
C THR A 141 -5.24 8.67 -10.93
N PHE A 142 -6.17 7.83 -10.46
CA PHE A 142 -6.66 6.70 -11.25
C PHE A 142 -7.49 7.14 -12.45
N VAL A 143 -8.32 8.18 -12.31
CA VAL A 143 -9.05 8.74 -13.45
C VAL A 143 -8.09 9.39 -14.45
N TYR A 144 -7.02 10.04 -13.98
CA TYR A 144 -5.94 10.51 -14.86
C TYR A 144 -5.31 9.36 -15.65
N GLN A 145 -4.92 8.28 -14.97
CA GLN A 145 -4.34 7.09 -15.61
C GLN A 145 -5.30 6.48 -16.65
N GLN A 146 -6.60 6.37 -16.34
CA GLN A 146 -7.60 5.87 -17.29
C GLN A 146 -7.73 6.77 -18.51
N ALA A 147 -7.96 8.06 -18.32
CA ALA A 147 -8.15 9.00 -19.41
C ALA A 147 -6.91 9.08 -20.31
N GLN A 148 -5.72 9.20 -19.71
CA GLN A 148 -4.47 9.33 -20.46
C GLN A 148 -4.12 8.03 -21.21
N ALA A 149 -4.30 6.86 -20.58
CA ALA A 149 -4.03 5.59 -21.24
C ALA A 149 -4.98 5.34 -22.42
N LEU A 150 -6.27 5.67 -22.31
CA LEU A 150 -7.22 5.54 -23.42
C LEU A 150 -6.79 6.38 -24.63
N LEU A 151 -6.39 7.63 -24.40
CA LEU A 151 -5.89 8.48 -25.49
C LEU A 151 -4.63 7.90 -26.14
N TRP A 152 -3.71 7.33 -25.36
CA TRP A 152 -2.53 6.63 -25.91
C TRP A 152 -2.88 5.36 -26.69
N LEU A 153 -3.99 4.70 -26.34
CA LEU A 153 -4.52 3.54 -27.04
C LEU A 153 -5.34 3.90 -28.29
N GLY A 154 -5.50 5.20 -28.59
CA GLY A 154 -6.29 5.69 -29.74
C GLY A 154 -7.80 5.72 -29.48
N GLU A 155 -8.22 5.68 -28.23
CA GLU A 155 -9.63 5.66 -27.80
C GLU A 155 -10.05 7.01 -27.22
N SER A 156 -11.36 7.32 -27.23
CA SER A 156 -11.89 8.48 -26.52
C SER A 156 -11.92 8.25 -25.00
N ALA A 157 -11.66 9.34 -24.25
CA ALA A 157 -11.76 9.42 -22.80
C ALA A 157 -12.92 10.33 -22.33
N ASP A 158 -13.86 10.69 -23.21
CA ASP A 158 -14.95 11.63 -22.92
C ASP A 158 -15.86 11.20 -21.75
N GLU A 159 -15.92 9.89 -21.47
CA GLU A 159 -16.68 9.33 -20.36
C GLU A 159 -16.25 9.89 -18.99
N PHE A 160 -15.00 10.32 -18.84
CA PHE A 160 -14.48 10.90 -17.59
C PHE A 160 -14.76 12.40 -17.45
N ALA A 161 -15.23 13.07 -18.52
CA ALA A 161 -15.38 14.53 -18.54
C ALA A 161 -16.41 15.04 -17.52
N ALA A 162 -17.50 14.30 -17.31
CA ALA A 162 -18.51 14.65 -16.31
C ALA A 162 -17.96 14.57 -14.89
N GLU A 163 -17.12 13.57 -14.61
CA GLU A 163 -16.48 13.41 -13.30
C GLU A 163 -15.48 14.54 -13.04
N VAL A 164 -14.57 14.80 -13.98
CA VAL A 164 -13.52 15.82 -13.84
C VAL A 164 -14.10 17.22 -13.66
N ARG A 165 -15.21 17.56 -14.34
CA ARG A 165 -15.91 18.85 -14.16
C ARG A 165 -16.42 19.10 -12.74
N ARG A 166 -16.60 18.06 -11.91
CA ARG A 166 -17.02 18.18 -10.51
C ARG A 166 -15.88 18.58 -9.59
N TRP A 167 -14.62 18.33 -9.97
CA TRP A 167 -13.45 18.72 -9.18
C TRP A 167 -13.15 20.21 -9.38
N ARG A 168 -13.90 21.06 -8.67
CA ARG A 168 -13.80 22.53 -8.76
C ARG A 168 -13.10 23.16 -7.56
N GLU A 169 -13.16 22.49 -6.42
CA GLU A 169 -12.65 22.93 -5.13
C GLU A 169 -11.70 21.86 -4.54
N PRO A 170 -10.82 22.23 -3.60
CA PRO A 170 -10.02 21.26 -2.86
C PRO A 170 -10.91 20.21 -2.19
N SER A 171 -10.54 18.93 -2.25
CA SER A 171 -11.29 17.90 -1.52
C SER A 171 -11.18 18.09 0.00
N ALA A 172 -12.19 17.58 0.72
CA ALA A 172 -12.10 17.46 2.17
C ALA A 172 -11.22 16.26 2.54
N TYR A 173 -10.33 16.45 3.51
CA TYR A 173 -9.51 15.37 4.04
C TYR A 173 -9.74 15.22 5.55
N PRO A 174 -10.02 14.00 6.07
CA PRO A 174 -10.39 13.85 7.48
C PRO A 174 -9.24 14.17 8.43
N THR A 175 -9.54 14.96 9.47
CA THR A 175 -8.57 15.36 10.49
C THR A 175 -8.08 14.22 11.37
N THR A 176 -8.78 13.08 11.31
CA THR A 176 -8.38 11.84 11.96
C THR A 176 -7.13 11.22 11.33
N TYR A 177 -6.84 11.50 10.05
CA TYR A 177 -5.68 10.96 9.32
C TYR A 177 -4.57 12.01 9.14
N GLU A 178 -4.93 13.25 8.78
CA GLU A 178 -3.98 14.37 8.69
C GLU A 178 -4.52 15.52 9.54
N ARG A 179 -3.76 15.94 10.56
CA ARG A 179 -4.27 16.78 11.66
C ARG A 179 -4.88 18.12 11.22
N ARG A 180 -4.41 18.68 10.11
CA ARG A 180 -4.89 19.98 9.58
C ARG A 180 -5.96 19.82 8.51
N GLY A 181 -6.29 18.59 8.11
CA GLY A 181 -7.23 18.29 7.04
C GLY A 181 -6.72 18.72 5.67
N TYR A 182 -5.40 18.74 5.46
CA TYR A 182 -4.84 19.08 4.15
C TYR A 182 -5.06 17.92 3.17
N PRO A 183 -5.82 18.13 2.07
CA PRO A 183 -5.93 17.11 1.03
C PRO A 183 -4.58 16.90 0.35
N VAL A 184 -4.39 15.71 -0.20
CA VAL A 184 -3.14 15.30 -0.86
C VAL A 184 -2.92 16.14 -2.12
N PHE A 185 -1.83 16.90 -2.15
CA PHE A 185 -1.54 17.88 -3.20
C PHE A 185 -1.61 17.30 -4.63
N GLU A 186 -0.96 16.16 -4.88
CA GLU A 186 -1.00 15.47 -6.18
C GLU A 186 -2.42 15.20 -6.66
N GLN A 187 -3.30 14.74 -5.76
CA GLN A 187 -4.69 14.42 -6.10
C GLN A 187 -5.45 15.69 -6.49
N GLU A 188 -5.22 16.81 -5.80
CA GLU A 188 -5.82 18.09 -6.17
C GLU A 188 -5.32 18.60 -7.53
N MET A 189 -4.05 18.38 -7.86
CA MET A 189 -3.50 18.79 -9.17
C MET A 189 -4.16 18.06 -10.34
N MET A 190 -4.74 16.87 -10.13
CA MET A 190 -5.45 16.13 -11.17
C MET A 190 -6.67 16.90 -11.71
N ALA A 191 -7.24 17.85 -10.96
CA ALA A 191 -8.27 18.73 -11.47
C ALA A 191 -7.82 19.59 -12.65
N PHE A 192 -6.55 20.01 -12.67
CA PHE A 192 -5.94 20.76 -13.76
C PHE A 192 -5.43 19.82 -14.84
N VAL A 193 -4.69 18.77 -14.46
CA VAL A 193 -4.10 17.82 -15.40
C VAL A 193 -5.16 17.12 -16.23
N CYS A 194 -6.22 16.58 -15.62
CA CYS A 194 -7.28 15.90 -16.37
C CYS A 194 -8.09 16.86 -17.26
N ARG A 195 -8.29 18.13 -16.86
CA ARG A 195 -8.93 19.11 -17.75
C ARG A 195 -8.08 19.37 -18.98
N THR A 196 -6.77 19.48 -18.80
CA THR A 196 -5.82 19.54 -19.92
C THR A 196 -5.98 18.31 -20.81
N VAL A 197 -5.85 17.11 -20.27
CA VAL A 197 -5.95 15.85 -21.04
C VAL A 197 -7.28 15.76 -21.81
N LEU A 198 -8.40 16.15 -21.20
CA LEU A 198 -9.76 15.97 -21.74
C LEU A 198 -10.31 17.14 -22.57
N GLY A 199 -9.51 18.15 -22.94
CA GLY A 199 -10.09 19.25 -23.71
C GLY A 199 -10.91 20.28 -22.91
N LEU A 200 -10.95 20.18 -21.57
CA LEU A 200 -11.89 20.92 -20.74
C LEU A 200 -11.40 22.34 -20.38
N PRO A 201 -12.31 23.30 -20.18
CA PRO A 201 -11.94 24.66 -19.78
C PRO A 201 -11.45 24.72 -18.32
N MET A 202 -10.50 25.61 -18.04
CA MET A 202 -10.07 25.93 -16.67
C MET A 202 -10.97 26.97 -15.99
N THR A 203 -11.86 27.63 -16.75
CA THR A 203 -12.71 28.74 -16.28
C THR A 203 -13.80 28.30 -15.31
N ASP A 204 -14.06 27.00 -15.18
CA ASP A 204 -15.05 26.45 -14.25
C ASP A 204 -14.45 26.05 -12.88
N LEU A 205 -13.14 26.22 -12.70
CA LEU A 205 -12.46 26.01 -11.42
C LEU A 205 -12.81 27.13 -10.44
N ALA A 206 -13.05 26.77 -9.18
CA ALA A 206 -13.28 27.76 -8.15
C ALA A 206 -11.97 28.49 -7.81
N PRO A 207 -12.03 29.79 -7.46
CA PRO A 207 -10.85 30.53 -7.02
C PRO A 207 -10.12 29.87 -5.84
N THR A 208 -10.85 29.15 -4.98
CA THR A 208 -10.30 28.43 -3.83
C THR A 208 -9.31 27.33 -4.22
N LEU A 209 -9.50 26.63 -5.35
CA LEU A 209 -8.54 25.62 -5.80
C LEU A 209 -7.26 26.25 -6.36
N VAL A 210 -7.38 27.38 -7.06
CA VAL A 210 -6.20 28.14 -7.53
C VAL A 210 -5.43 28.71 -6.35
N GLN A 211 -6.13 29.25 -5.34
CA GLN A 211 -5.53 29.70 -4.08
C GLN A 211 -4.86 28.54 -3.32
N TYR A 212 -5.46 27.35 -3.33
CA TYR A 212 -4.83 26.15 -2.79
C TYR A 212 -3.49 25.88 -3.50
N LEU A 213 -3.47 25.79 -4.83
CA LEU A 213 -2.23 25.65 -5.61
C LEU A 213 -1.19 26.72 -5.24
N ASP A 214 -1.57 27.99 -5.28
CA ASP A 214 -0.66 29.11 -5.06
C ASP A 214 -0.07 29.11 -3.64
N SER A 215 -0.88 28.77 -2.63
CA SER A 215 -0.43 28.70 -1.25
C SER A 215 0.57 27.57 -0.96
N ARG A 216 0.69 26.58 -1.85
CA ARG A 216 1.66 25.46 -1.73
C ARG A 216 2.98 25.75 -2.42
N ARG A 217 3.08 26.88 -3.13
CA ARG A 217 4.27 27.27 -3.88
C ARG A 217 5.27 28.02 -3.01
N ARG A 218 6.55 27.64 -3.10
CA ARG A 218 7.63 28.19 -2.29
C ARG A 218 8.35 29.32 -3.02
N PRO A 219 9.13 30.15 -2.31
CA PRO A 219 9.96 31.18 -2.94
C PRO A 219 10.96 30.61 -3.95
N ASP A 220 11.52 29.43 -3.70
CA ASP A 220 12.40 28.69 -4.63
C ASP A 220 11.64 28.05 -5.82
N GLY A 221 10.31 28.25 -5.90
CA GLY A 221 9.46 27.73 -6.95
C GLY A 221 8.98 26.28 -6.75
N SER A 222 9.49 25.58 -5.75
CA SER A 222 9.09 24.21 -5.41
C SER A 222 7.67 24.14 -4.80
N PHE A 223 7.11 22.93 -4.71
CA PHE A 223 5.79 22.66 -4.13
C PHE A 223 5.84 21.49 -3.13
N ASN A 224 4.90 21.46 -2.18
CA ASN A 224 4.66 20.32 -1.28
C ASN A 224 3.23 20.40 -0.73
N ASN A 225 2.87 19.51 0.19
CA ASN A 225 1.50 19.32 0.64
C ASN A 225 0.99 20.46 1.55
N THR A 226 1.84 20.93 2.47
CA THR A 226 1.51 22.00 3.41
C THR A 226 1.62 23.39 2.77
N PRO A 227 0.91 24.40 3.30
CA PRO A 227 1.11 25.78 2.86
C PRO A 227 2.56 26.24 3.05
N ALA A 228 3.09 27.00 2.08
CA ALA A 228 4.44 27.55 2.10
C ALA A 228 4.76 28.44 3.32
N ALA A 229 3.71 28.95 3.97
CA ALA A 229 3.81 29.76 5.20
C ALA A 229 4.41 28.99 6.38
N ASP A 230 4.48 27.66 6.32
CA ASP A 230 5.15 26.85 7.35
C ASP A 230 6.70 26.91 7.28
N GLY A 231 7.25 27.51 6.22
CA GLY A 231 8.70 27.67 6.03
C GLY A 231 9.45 26.40 5.60
N SER A 232 8.74 25.31 5.31
CA SER A 232 9.34 24.03 4.91
C SER A 232 9.75 23.97 3.44
N GLY A 233 10.66 23.04 3.13
CA GLY A 233 11.14 22.76 1.78
C GLY A 233 10.14 22.03 0.87
N GLY A 234 10.43 22.03 -0.42
CA GLY A 234 9.64 21.30 -1.42
C GLY A 234 9.96 19.83 -1.60
N ASN A 235 9.15 19.20 -2.46
CA ASN A 235 9.32 17.82 -2.87
C ASN A 235 9.27 17.74 -4.39
N VAL A 236 10.20 17.01 -5.00
CA VAL A 236 10.35 16.91 -6.47
C VAL A 236 9.08 16.40 -7.16
N LEU A 237 8.36 15.42 -6.57
CA LEU A 237 7.11 14.92 -7.14
C LEU A 237 6.04 16.02 -7.13
N ASN A 238 5.88 16.70 -6.00
CA ASN A 238 4.92 17.80 -5.87
C ASN A 238 5.30 18.99 -6.76
N ALA A 239 6.59 19.28 -6.93
CA ALA A 239 7.05 20.32 -7.84
C ALA A 239 6.65 20.01 -9.29
N TYR A 240 6.79 18.76 -9.74
CA TYR A 240 6.35 18.35 -11.07
C TYR A 240 4.83 18.51 -11.25
N TRP A 241 4.02 18.02 -10.30
CA TRP A 241 2.56 18.15 -10.38
C TRP A 241 2.09 19.60 -10.32
N GLY A 242 2.71 20.42 -9.46
CA GLY A 242 2.43 21.87 -9.37
C GLY A 242 2.79 22.60 -10.66
N LEU A 243 3.91 22.25 -11.30
CA LEU A 243 4.29 22.81 -12.61
C LEU A 243 3.33 22.43 -13.72
N LEU A 244 2.81 21.20 -13.74
CA LEU A 244 1.77 20.80 -14.69
C LEU A 244 0.47 21.61 -14.49
N ALA A 245 0.06 21.83 -13.25
CA ALA A 245 -1.09 22.67 -12.94
C ALA A 245 -0.86 24.14 -13.34
N LEU A 246 0.32 24.70 -13.08
CA LEU A 246 0.70 26.04 -13.56
C LEU A 246 0.73 26.10 -15.09
N ALA A 247 1.25 25.08 -15.77
CA ALA A 247 1.24 25.01 -17.23
C ALA A 247 -0.18 25.00 -17.81
N ALA A 248 -1.10 24.27 -17.17
CA ALA A 248 -2.52 24.25 -17.51
C ALA A 248 -3.19 25.64 -17.38
N LEU A 249 -2.67 26.49 -16.49
CA LEU A 249 -3.09 27.88 -16.31
C LEU A 249 -2.30 28.89 -17.17
N GLY A 250 -1.32 28.45 -17.98
CA GLY A 250 -0.43 29.35 -18.73
C GLY A 250 0.62 30.07 -17.87
N ARG A 251 0.86 29.59 -16.65
CA ARG A 251 1.69 30.21 -15.61
C ARG A 251 3.03 29.49 -15.35
N ALA A 252 3.39 28.50 -16.18
CA ALA A 252 4.62 27.72 -16.01
C ALA A 252 5.93 28.54 -16.02
N GLY A 253 5.93 29.73 -16.63
CA GLY A 253 7.09 30.62 -16.66
C GLY A 253 7.35 31.37 -15.35
N GLU A 254 6.37 31.44 -14.44
CA GLU A 254 6.58 32.04 -13.13
C GLU A 254 7.66 31.27 -12.37
N ARG A 255 8.59 31.95 -11.68
CA ARG A 255 9.70 31.37 -10.91
C ARG A 255 10.47 30.24 -11.61
N ALA A 256 10.52 30.25 -12.95
CA ALA A 256 11.08 29.14 -13.72
C ALA A 256 12.58 28.93 -13.43
N ALA A 257 13.33 30.02 -13.28
CA ALA A 257 14.76 29.98 -13.00
C ALA A 257 15.04 29.43 -11.61
N GLU A 258 14.29 29.87 -10.60
CA GLU A 258 14.38 29.42 -9.22
C GLU A 258 14.02 27.94 -9.11
N THR A 259 12.90 27.54 -9.75
CA THR A 259 12.47 26.14 -9.76
C THR A 259 13.50 25.24 -10.42
N ALA A 260 14.08 25.67 -11.55
CA ALA A 260 15.14 24.91 -12.23
C ALA A 260 16.42 24.82 -11.39
N ALA A 261 16.81 25.89 -10.69
CA ALA A 261 17.95 25.87 -9.78
C ALA A 261 17.71 24.92 -8.59
N TRP A 262 16.51 24.95 -8.01
CA TRP A 262 16.11 24.05 -6.93
C TRP A 262 16.12 22.58 -7.36
N LEU A 263 15.55 22.27 -8.53
CA LEU A 263 15.55 20.91 -9.10
C LEU A 263 16.97 20.41 -9.34
N ARG A 264 17.86 21.24 -9.88
CA ARG A 264 19.29 20.88 -10.05
C ARG A 264 19.97 20.59 -8.73
N GLY A 265 19.62 21.31 -7.65
CA GLY A 265 20.09 21.04 -6.29
C GLY A 265 19.63 19.69 -5.72
N CYS A 266 18.62 19.05 -6.31
CA CYS A 266 18.17 17.71 -5.95
C CYS A 266 18.97 16.58 -6.63
N GLN A 267 19.83 16.92 -7.61
CA GLN A 267 20.65 15.91 -8.29
C GLN A 267 21.80 15.45 -7.40
N LEU A 268 21.94 14.14 -7.24
CA LEU A 268 22.98 13.50 -6.43
C LEU A 268 24.23 13.16 -7.28
N PRO A 269 25.40 12.92 -6.65
CA PRO A 269 26.63 12.57 -7.37
C PRO A 269 26.55 11.31 -8.23
N CYS A 270 25.57 10.44 -8.00
CA CYS A 270 25.32 9.26 -8.84
C CYS A 270 24.62 9.59 -10.17
N GLY A 271 24.20 10.85 -10.38
CA GLY A 271 23.43 11.32 -11.53
C GLY A 271 21.92 11.31 -11.34
N GLY A 272 21.39 10.46 -10.44
CA GLY A 272 19.97 10.42 -10.08
C GLY A 272 19.53 11.57 -9.17
N PHE A 273 18.24 11.68 -8.90
CA PHE A 273 17.67 12.75 -8.06
C PHE A 273 17.08 12.22 -6.76
N THR A 274 17.22 13.00 -5.68
CA THR A 274 16.48 12.84 -4.42
C THR A 274 15.22 13.71 -4.39
N HIS A 275 14.42 13.65 -3.33
CA HIS A 275 13.16 14.39 -3.22
C HIS A 275 13.31 15.88 -2.92
N GLN A 276 14.43 16.33 -2.35
CA GLN A 276 14.73 17.76 -2.10
C GLN A 276 16.24 18.01 -1.93
N PRO A 277 16.73 19.25 -2.09
CA PRO A 277 18.13 19.58 -1.84
C PRO A 277 18.50 19.35 -0.38
N GLN A 278 19.72 18.84 -0.13
CA GLN A 278 20.26 18.59 1.21
C GLN A 278 19.29 17.82 2.14
N ALA A 279 18.55 16.86 1.59
CA ALA A 279 17.56 16.07 2.31
C ALA A 279 18.13 15.42 3.58
N ALA A 280 17.59 15.81 4.75
CA ALA A 280 17.99 15.25 6.04
C ALA A 280 17.34 13.89 6.34
N LEU A 281 16.24 13.56 5.68
CA LEU A 281 15.43 12.34 5.88
C LEU A 281 15.20 11.66 4.54
N GLY A 282 15.39 10.36 4.42
CA GLY A 282 15.07 9.63 3.16
C GLY A 282 15.75 10.22 1.91
N GLY A 283 16.97 10.74 2.04
CA GLY A 283 17.72 11.42 0.98
C GLY A 283 18.30 10.49 -0.08
N LEU A 284 17.49 9.56 -0.61
CA LEU A 284 17.90 8.54 -1.58
C LEU A 284 17.52 8.90 -3.01
N ASP A 285 18.32 8.45 -3.97
CA ASP A 285 17.98 8.45 -5.40
C ASP A 285 16.88 7.43 -5.69
N CYS A 286 15.99 7.72 -6.65
CA CYS A 286 15.14 6.70 -7.26
C CYS A 286 14.68 7.09 -8.68
N ALA A 287 14.12 6.12 -9.40
CA ALA A 287 13.53 6.33 -10.73
C ALA A 287 12.41 7.39 -10.72
N ALA A 288 11.56 7.42 -9.68
CA ALA A 288 10.42 8.34 -9.60
C ALA A 288 10.86 9.80 -9.42
N TYR A 289 11.80 10.06 -8.51
CA TYR A 289 12.37 11.40 -8.30
C TYR A 289 13.14 11.88 -9.53
N THR A 290 13.92 10.99 -10.15
CA THR A 290 14.66 11.31 -11.39
C THR A 290 13.71 11.65 -12.53
N TRP A 291 12.67 10.85 -12.75
CA TRP A 291 11.64 11.10 -13.75
C TRP A 291 10.94 12.43 -13.52
N ALA A 292 10.43 12.68 -12.31
CA ALA A 292 9.73 13.92 -12.01
C ALA A 292 10.63 15.16 -12.16
N ALA A 293 11.89 15.09 -11.70
CA ALA A 293 12.83 16.20 -11.85
C ALA A 293 13.18 16.48 -13.31
N VAL A 294 13.49 15.45 -14.09
CA VAL A 294 13.83 15.57 -15.50
C VAL A 294 12.64 16.11 -16.31
N LYS A 295 11.43 15.59 -16.06
CA LYS A 295 10.21 16.07 -16.72
C LYS A 295 9.91 17.51 -16.34
N ALA A 296 10.04 17.88 -15.06
CA ALA A 296 9.90 19.26 -14.60
C ALA A 296 10.92 20.20 -15.25
N LEU A 297 12.19 19.81 -15.32
CA LEU A 297 13.23 20.57 -16.01
C LEU A 297 12.92 20.74 -17.51
N ALA A 298 12.43 19.69 -18.17
CA ALA A 298 12.01 19.77 -19.57
C ALA A 298 10.84 20.74 -19.78
N LEU A 299 9.82 20.75 -18.89
CA LEU A 299 8.73 21.73 -18.91
C LEU A 299 9.24 23.17 -18.79
N LEU A 300 10.29 23.38 -18.00
CA LEU A 300 10.96 24.67 -17.81
C LEU A 300 11.99 24.99 -18.90
N LYS A 301 12.15 24.13 -19.92
CA LYS A 301 13.20 24.23 -20.95
C LYS A 301 14.61 24.31 -20.36
N ALA A 302 14.83 23.65 -19.23
CA ALA A 302 16.09 23.51 -18.52
C ALA A 302 16.64 22.08 -18.64
N ARG A 303 17.92 21.91 -18.27
CA ARG A 303 18.59 20.61 -18.18
C ARG A 303 19.07 20.33 -16.75
N PRO A 304 19.29 19.04 -16.38
CA PRO A 304 20.00 18.66 -15.17
C PRO A 304 21.34 19.38 -15.01
N ALA A 305 21.88 19.40 -13.78
CA ALA A 305 23.22 19.96 -13.56
C ALA A 305 24.29 19.12 -14.25
N ASP A 306 24.14 17.80 -14.22
CA ASP A 306 24.92 16.82 -14.95
C ASP A 306 23.98 15.94 -15.80
N ALA A 307 23.76 16.34 -17.05
CA ALA A 307 22.85 15.61 -17.94
C ALA A 307 23.38 14.22 -18.31
N ASP A 308 24.69 14.09 -18.53
CA ASP A 308 25.31 12.82 -18.92
C ASP A 308 25.34 11.84 -17.74
N GLY A 309 25.64 12.32 -16.53
CA GLY A 309 25.50 11.54 -15.31
C GLY A 309 24.06 11.10 -15.08
N CYS A 310 23.07 11.94 -15.37
CA CYS A 310 21.66 11.57 -15.30
C CYS A 310 21.31 10.45 -16.29
N VAL A 311 21.79 10.52 -17.54
CA VAL A 311 21.61 9.45 -18.54
C VAL A 311 22.28 8.16 -18.06
N ALA A 312 23.51 8.24 -17.53
CA ALA A 312 24.23 7.10 -16.99
C ALA A 312 23.50 6.46 -15.80
N TYR A 313 22.94 7.27 -14.90
CA TYR A 313 22.10 6.81 -13.79
C TYR A 313 20.88 6.03 -14.30
N VAL A 314 20.10 6.62 -15.22
CA VAL A 314 18.89 5.96 -15.76
C VAL A 314 19.25 4.63 -16.44
N ARG A 315 20.37 4.56 -17.17
CA ARG A 315 20.87 3.32 -17.76
C ARG A 315 21.26 2.27 -16.72
N SER A 316 21.81 2.69 -15.58
CA SER A 316 22.18 1.78 -14.49
C SER A 316 20.98 1.10 -13.82
N LEU A 317 19.76 1.58 -14.07
CA LEU A 317 18.52 0.96 -13.61
C LEU A 317 18.08 -0.23 -14.50
N GLN A 318 18.63 -0.37 -15.71
CA GLN A 318 18.22 -1.42 -16.65
C GLN A 318 18.75 -2.80 -16.23
N ASN A 319 17.89 -3.80 -16.24
CA ASN A 319 18.22 -5.19 -15.95
C ASN A 319 18.37 -6.03 -17.23
N ALA A 320 18.88 -7.26 -17.05
CA ALA A 320 19.13 -8.18 -18.15
C ALA A 320 17.87 -8.63 -18.91
N ASP A 321 16.71 -8.58 -18.26
CA ASP A 321 15.41 -8.87 -18.87
C ASP A 321 14.89 -7.75 -19.80
N GLY A 322 15.58 -6.60 -19.82
CA GLY A 322 15.23 -5.43 -20.62
C GLY A 322 14.44 -4.37 -19.87
N GLY A 323 13.81 -4.72 -18.75
CA GLY A 323 13.09 -3.80 -17.88
C GLY A 323 14.03 -2.98 -16.99
N PHE A 324 13.45 -2.05 -16.22
CA PHE A 324 14.21 -1.20 -15.29
C PHE A 324 13.65 -1.32 -13.87
N GLY A 325 14.53 -1.31 -12.88
CA GLY A 325 14.17 -1.25 -11.47
C GLY A 325 14.07 0.19 -10.93
N HIS A 326 13.45 0.37 -9.76
CA HIS A 326 13.34 1.69 -9.14
C HIS A 326 14.68 2.26 -8.65
N ARG A 327 15.67 1.39 -8.42
CA ARG A 327 17.05 1.70 -8.03
C ARG A 327 18.00 0.71 -8.70
N PRO A 328 19.29 1.05 -8.86
CA PRO A 328 20.24 0.14 -9.50
C PRO A 328 20.29 -1.22 -8.79
N GLY A 329 20.14 -2.30 -9.56
CA GLY A 329 20.14 -3.67 -9.05
C GLY A 329 18.82 -4.16 -8.43
N TRP A 330 17.76 -3.34 -8.41
CA TRP A 330 16.43 -3.81 -8.00
C TRP A 330 15.72 -4.51 -9.18
N PRO A 331 14.83 -5.49 -8.93
CA PRO A 331 14.04 -6.14 -9.97
C PRO A 331 13.29 -5.15 -10.85
N SER A 332 13.11 -5.55 -12.11
CA SER A 332 12.37 -4.75 -13.08
C SER A 332 10.91 -4.56 -12.66
N ASP A 333 10.41 -3.34 -12.83
CA ASP A 333 9.05 -2.94 -12.49
C ASP A 333 8.44 -2.16 -13.67
N PRO A 334 7.16 -2.37 -14.03
CA PRO A 334 6.51 -1.66 -15.14
C PRO A 334 6.57 -0.13 -15.00
N VAL A 335 6.30 0.40 -13.81
CA VAL A 335 6.30 1.84 -13.53
C VAL A 335 7.71 2.40 -13.58
N ALA A 336 8.70 1.71 -12.99
CA ALA A 336 10.11 2.12 -13.11
C ALA A 336 10.61 2.09 -14.57
N THR A 337 10.18 1.09 -15.35
CA THR A 337 10.48 1.00 -16.79
C THR A 337 9.90 2.19 -17.55
N CYS A 338 8.65 2.57 -17.28
CA CYS A 338 8.05 3.77 -17.84
C CYS A 338 8.82 5.03 -17.45
N TYR A 339 9.14 5.20 -16.16
CA TYR A 339 9.92 6.34 -15.67
C TYR A 339 11.28 6.47 -16.34
N ALA A 340 12.01 5.35 -16.51
CA ALA A 340 13.32 5.35 -17.16
C ALA A 340 13.22 5.77 -18.63
N VAL A 341 12.31 5.15 -19.39
CA VAL A 341 12.12 5.45 -20.82
C VAL A 341 11.65 6.90 -21.01
N GLU A 342 10.70 7.38 -20.21
CA GLU A 342 10.27 8.77 -20.28
C GLU A 342 11.36 9.77 -19.86
N SER A 343 12.23 9.41 -18.91
CA SER A 343 13.36 10.25 -18.52
C SER A 343 14.35 10.40 -19.69
N LEU A 344 14.69 9.30 -20.36
CA LEU A 344 15.56 9.34 -21.54
C LEU A 344 14.94 10.14 -22.68
N ALA A 345 13.62 9.99 -22.91
CA ALA A 345 12.91 10.78 -23.90
C ALA A 345 12.97 12.28 -23.58
N ALA A 346 12.72 12.66 -22.33
CA ALA A 346 12.76 14.05 -21.87
C ALA A 346 14.19 14.66 -21.90
N LEU A 347 15.23 13.84 -21.75
CA LEU A 347 16.63 14.25 -21.90
C LEU A 347 17.06 14.39 -23.37
N GLY A 348 16.29 13.82 -24.31
CA GLY A 348 16.67 13.68 -25.71
C GLY A 348 17.75 12.62 -25.92
N ALA A 349 17.75 11.56 -25.10
CA ALA A 349 18.79 10.54 -25.02
C ALA A 349 18.26 9.12 -25.29
N MET A 350 17.27 8.98 -26.18
CA MET A 350 16.70 7.68 -26.53
C MET A 350 17.73 6.73 -27.18
N ASP A 351 18.70 7.27 -27.91
CA ASP A 351 19.81 6.50 -28.50
C ASP A 351 20.70 5.82 -27.43
N ALA A 352 20.66 6.32 -26.19
CA ALA A 352 21.41 5.75 -25.08
C ALA A 352 20.86 4.39 -24.61
N LEU A 353 19.69 3.98 -25.11
CA LEU A 353 19.15 2.64 -24.89
C LEU A 353 20.06 1.56 -25.51
N ASP A 354 20.55 1.77 -26.73
CA ASP A 354 21.20 0.72 -27.54
C ASP A 354 22.64 0.38 -27.12
N VAL A 355 23.26 1.20 -26.28
CA VAL A 355 24.65 1.02 -25.87
C VAL A 355 24.72 0.10 -24.66
N ARG A 356 25.47 -1.01 -24.76
CA ARG A 356 25.78 -1.88 -23.61
C ARG A 356 26.40 -1.05 -22.48
N VAL A 357 25.90 -1.19 -21.26
CA VAL A 357 26.64 -0.80 -20.06
C VAL A 357 27.50 -2.00 -19.68
N PRO A 358 28.85 -1.89 -19.67
CA PRO A 358 29.69 -2.91 -19.01
C PRO A 358 29.23 -3.03 -17.56
N ARG A 359 29.09 -4.25 -17.04
CA ARG A 359 28.87 -4.47 -15.60
C ARG A 359 29.94 -3.67 -14.84
N PRO A 360 29.60 -3.00 -13.72
CA PRO A 360 30.61 -2.32 -12.92
C PRO A 360 31.45 -3.38 -12.19
N ASP A 361 32.42 -3.96 -12.89
CA ASP A 361 33.46 -4.81 -12.35
C ASP A 361 34.62 -3.93 -11.82
N ARG A 362 34.30 -2.83 -11.11
CA ARG A 362 35.31 -1.96 -10.49
C ARG A 362 35.02 -1.69 -9.03
N PRO A 363 36.03 -1.84 -8.14
CA PRO A 363 35.91 -1.46 -6.74
C PRO A 363 35.64 0.04 -6.61
N ALA A 364 35.05 0.40 -5.48
CA ALA A 364 34.68 1.77 -5.11
C ALA A 364 35.75 2.78 -5.53
N VAL A 365 35.31 3.83 -6.23
CA VAL A 365 36.09 5.04 -6.49
C VAL A 365 36.74 5.48 -5.17
N GLU A 366 38.08 5.43 -5.13
CA GLU A 366 38.84 5.91 -3.98
C GLU A 366 38.50 7.38 -3.70
N ASN A 367 38.38 7.67 -2.41
CA ASN A 367 38.02 8.96 -1.84
C ASN A 367 38.86 10.10 -2.43
N VAL A 368 38.23 10.99 -3.19
CA VAL A 368 38.70 12.36 -3.34
C VAL A 368 37.84 13.24 -2.44
N GLY A 369 38.38 13.55 -1.25
CA GLY A 369 37.99 14.71 -0.44
C GLY A 369 36.71 14.60 0.39
N GLY A 370 36.85 14.21 1.67
CA GLY A 370 36.14 14.82 2.80
C GLY A 370 34.61 14.67 2.92
N ALA A 371 33.94 13.84 2.13
CA ALA A 371 32.51 13.56 2.29
C ALA A 371 32.27 12.39 3.27
N LEU A 372 31.26 12.54 4.13
CA LEU A 372 30.76 11.52 5.07
C LEU A 372 30.66 10.12 4.42
N PRO A 373 30.94 9.02 5.16
CA PRO A 373 30.88 7.67 4.61
C PRO A 373 29.48 7.39 4.03
N ARG A 374 29.46 6.92 2.77
CA ARG A 374 28.23 6.53 2.05
C ARG A 374 27.51 5.44 2.85
N PRO A 375 26.22 5.57 3.18
CA PRO A 375 25.45 4.42 3.63
C PRO A 375 25.40 3.40 2.49
N ASP A 376 25.70 2.14 2.79
CA ASP A 376 25.59 1.02 1.85
C ASP A 376 24.23 1.09 1.14
N ARG A 377 24.23 1.17 -0.20
CA ARG A 377 22.98 1.20 -0.97
C ARG A 377 22.13 -0.02 -0.58
N PRO A 378 20.83 0.15 -0.28
CA PRO A 378 19.94 -0.98 -0.02
C PRO A 378 19.80 -1.79 -1.31
N ALA A 379 20.56 -2.88 -1.43
CA ALA A 379 20.48 -3.80 -2.56
C ALA A 379 19.41 -4.86 -2.29
N VAL A 380 18.72 -5.30 -3.35
CA VAL A 380 17.94 -6.54 -3.29
C VAL A 380 18.94 -7.67 -3.15
N ALA A 381 18.81 -8.46 -2.08
CA ALA A 381 19.61 -9.66 -1.94
C ALA A 381 19.35 -10.55 -3.17
N PRO A 382 20.39 -11.21 -3.73
CA PRO A 382 20.17 -12.23 -4.75
C PRO A 382 19.13 -13.22 -4.27
N ALA A 383 18.40 -13.86 -5.18
CA ALA A 383 17.48 -14.94 -4.84
C ALA A 383 18.25 -16.01 -4.05
N ALA A 384 18.17 -15.94 -2.72
CA ALA A 384 18.85 -16.89 -1.86
C ALA A 384 18.11 -18.21 -1.98
N ALA A 385 18.85 -19.31 -2.15
CA ALA A 385 18.24 -20.63 -2.08
C ALA A 385 17.56 -20.77 -0.72
N ILE A 386 16.22 -20.83 -0.73
CA ILE A 386 15.44 -21.04 0.50
C ILE A 386 15.79 -22.45 0.99
N PRO A 387 16.36 -22.61 2.20
CA PRO A 387 16.81 -23.90 2.69
C PRO A 387 15.69 -24.94 2.70
N ALA A 388 16.01 -26.20 2.44
CA ALA A 388 15.02 -27.28 2.37
C ALA A 388 14.26 -27.52 3.69
N ALA A 389 14.82 -27.10 4.83
CA ALA A 389 14.17 -27.18 6.14
C ALA A 389 13.11 -26.10 6.39
N VAL A 390 13.14 -25.01 5.61
CA VAL A 390 12.24 -23.87 5.81
C VAL A 390 10.81 -24.20 5.37
N ARG A 391 9.83 -23.79 6.17
CA ARG A 391 8.39 -23.98 5.97
C ARG A 391 7.63 -22.66 6.16
N PRO A 392 6.46 -22.50 5.54
CA PRO A 392 5.58 -21.37 5.83
C PRO A 392 4.88 -21.54 7.18
N PHE A 393 4.90 -20.48 7.97
CA PHE A 393 4.13 -20.31 9.20
C PHE A 393 3.29 -19.05 9.11
N THR A 394 2.32 -18.91 9.99
CA THR A 394 1.33 -17.83 9.98
C THR A 394 1.53 -16.89 11.16
N ILE A 395 1.32 -15.60 10.92
CA ILE A 395 1.30 -14.57 11.96
C ILE A 395 0.15 -13.62 11.70
N GLN A 396 -0.63 -13.32 12.74
CA GLN A 396 -1.64 -12.28 12.68
C GLN A 396 -1.22 -11.08 13.51
N ILE A 397 -1.13 -9.94 12.85
CA ILE A 397 -0.73 -8.67 13.44
C ILE A 397 -2.03 -7.89 13.72
N GLU A 398 -2.14 -7.36 14.93
CA GLU A 398 -3.34 -6.67 15.45
C GLU A 398 -4.64 -7.49 15.37
N ALA A 399 -4.52 -8.79 15.61
CA ALA A 399 -5.66 -9.66 15.84
C ALA A 399 -6.39 -9.28 17.15
N PRO A 400 -7.60 -9.79 17.41
CA PRO A 400 -8.34 -9.47 18.63
C PRO A 400 -7.52 -9.67 19.91
N GLY A 401 -7.48 -8.63 20.77
CA GLY A 401 -6.73 -8.60 22.03
C GLY A 401 -7.59 -8.41 23.29
N LYS A 402 -8.91 -8.55 23.17
CA LYS A 402 -9.89 -8.42 24.26
C LYS A 402 -11.04 -9.41 24.08
N GLY A 403 -11.88 -9.55 25.10
CA GLY A 403 -12.97 -10.53 25.12
C GLY A 403 -12.46 -11.93 25.52
N SER A 404 -13.15 -12.99 25.11
CA SER A 404 -12.82 -14.36 25.50
C SER A 404 -11.45 -14.84 25.01
N PRO A 405 -10.50 -15.17 25.92
CA PRO A 405 -9.27 -15.86 25.54
C PRO A 405 -9.54 -17.27 24.99
N ALA A 406 -10.60 -17.95 25.46
CA ALA A 406 -10.97 -19.28 24.96
C ALA A 406 -11.33 -19.28 23.48
N ASP A 407 -12.03 -18.26 23.00
CA ASP A 407 -12.36 -18.13 21.58
C ASP A 407 -11.12 -17.79 20.75
N ALA A 408 -10.22 -16.94 21.24
CA ALA A 408 -8.96 -16.65 20.55
C ALA A 408 -8.11 -17.91 20.38
N VAL A 409 -7.96 -18.72 21.44
CA VAL A 409 -7.22 -19.99 21.40
C VAL A 409 -7.88 -20.99 20.45
N GLU A 410 -9.21 -21.10 20.45
CA GLU A 410 -9.92 -22.01 19.55
C GLU A 410 -9.80 -21.57 18.08
N LEU A 411 -9.94 -20.28 17.79
CA LEU A 411 -9.70 -19.74 16.45
C LEU A 411 -8.26 -19.95 16.00
N ALA A 412 -7.28 -19.71 16.88
CA ALA A 412 -5.88 -19.94 16.58
C ALA A 412 -5.59 -21.40 16.24
N ARG A 413 -6.14 -22.33 17.03
CA ARG A 413 -6.02 -23.78 16.79
C ARG A 413 -6.65 -24.17 15.44
N ALA A 414 -7.90 -23.79 15.21
CA ALA A 414 -8.67 -24.20 14.03
C ALA A 414 -8.14 -23.58 12.72
N LEU A 415 -7.64 -22.34 12.79
CA LEU A 415 -7.04 -21.64 11.65
C LEU A 415 -5.53 -21.81 11.53
N ARG A 416 -4.92 -22.66 12.38
CA ARG A 416 -3.47 -22.87 12.52
C ARG A 416 -2.68 -21.57 12.52
N ILE A 417 -3.08 -20.66 13.42
CA ILE A 417 -2.36 -19.41 13.66
C ILE A 417 -1.18 -19.71 14.58
N ASP A 418 0.04 -19.53 14.10
CA ASP A 418 1.23 -19.84 14.88
C ASP A 418 1.60 -18.69 15.83
N LEU A 419 1.47 -17.45 15.37
CA LEU A 419 1.73 -16.23 16.15
C LEU A 419 0.49 -15.31 16.15
N TRP A 420 -0.01 -14.97 17.34
CA TRP A 420 -1.18 -14.10 17.53
C TRP A 420 -0.80 -12.79 18.21
N GLY A 421 -0.83 -11.69 17.45
CA GLY A 421 -0.56 -10.34 17.95
C GLY A 421 -1.85 -9.70 18.46
N GLY A 422 -2.03 -9.64 19.78
CA GLY A 422 -3.23 -9.07 20.37
C GLY A 422 -3.23 -7.55 20.28
N LYS A 423 -4.22 -6.99 19.56
CA LYS A 423 -4.41 -5.55 19.37
C LYS A 423 -4.68 -4.85 20.69
N ASN A 424 -3.77 -3.95 21.09
CA ASN A 424 -3.91 -3.12 22.29
C ASN A 424 -4.33 -3.94 23.52
N ALA A 425 -3.82 -5.17 23.62
CA ALA A 425 -4.27 -6.14 24.60
C ALA A 425 -3.76 -5.78 26.01
N ASP A 426 -4.59 -6.01 27.01
CA ASP A 426 -4.14 -6.01 28.40
C ASP A 426 -3.05 -7.10 28.56
N PRO A 427 -1.88 -6.80 29.17
CA PRO A 427 -0.85 -7.82 29.43
C PRO A 427 -1.38 -9.06 30.15
N ALA A 428 -2.34 -8.90 31.07
CA ALA A 428 -2.98 -10.01 31.77
C ALA A 428 -3.89 -10.83 30.83
N TRP A 429 -4.48 -10.22 29.79
CA TRP A 429 -5.22 -10.93 28.75
C TRP A 429 -4.30 -11.82 27.92
N LEU A 430 -3.16 -11.28 27.48
CA LEU A 430 -2.14 -12.05 26.73
C LEU A 430 -1.61 -13.23 27.55
N ALA A 431 -1.27 -12.98 28.82
CA ALA A 431 -0.81 -14.03 29.74
C ALA A 431 -1.88 -15.12 29.93
N ARG A 432 -3.16 -14.72 30.07
CA ARG A 432 -4.26 -15.66 30.22
C ARG A 432 -4.49 -16.49 28.96
N ALA A 433 -4.47 -15.86 27.78
CA ALA A 433 -4.61 -16.54 26.49
C ALA A 433 -3.47 -17.55 26.28
N GLN A 434 -2.22 -17.17 26.59
CA GLN A 434 -1.08 -18.08 26.50
C GLN A 434 -1.22 -19.27 27.47
N ALA A 435 -1.55 -19.03 28.74
CA ALA A 435 -1.74 -20.10 29.71
C ALA A 435 -2.84 -21.08 29.29
N LEU A 436 -3.91 -20.57 28.67
CA LEU A 436 -4.98 -21.41 28.13
C LEU A 436 -4.53 -22.22 26.91
N ALA A 437 -3.76 -21.61 26.00
CA ALA A 437 -3.17 -22.31 24.86
C ALA A 437 -2.25 -23.45 25.31
N ASP A 438 -1.36 -23.18 26.27
CA ASP A 438 -0.43 -24.16 26.83
C ASP A 438 -1.19 -25.34 27.48
N ARG A 439 -2.21 -25.06 28.29
CA ARG A 439 -3.06 -26.12 28.89
C ARG A 439 -3.82 -26.95 27.86
N ARG A 440 -4.24 -26.35 26.75
CA ARG A 440 -4.98 -27.04 25.67
C ARG A 440 -4.06 -27.65 24.60
N GLY A 441 -2.74 -27.52 24.75
CA GLY A 441 -1.77 -27.98 23.74
C GLY A 441 -1.89 -27.26 22.40
N ALA A 442 -2.42 -26.04 22.37
CA ALA A 442 -2.48 -25.22 21.16
C ALA A 442 -1.10 -24.60 20.89
N ALA A 443 -0.56 -24.77 19.69
CA ALA A 443 0.81 -24.34 19.34
C ALA A 443 1.02 -22.82 19.29
N VAL A 444 -0.06 -22.02 19.31
CA VAL A 444 -0.02 -20.58 19.16
C VAL A 444 0.80 -19.88 20.24
N ARG A 445 1.56 -18.86 19.85
CA ARG A 445 2.22 -17.92 20.76
C ARG A 445 1.57 -16.54 20.66
N PHE A 446 1.21 -15.98 21.81
CA PHE A 446 0.63 -14.65 21.90
C PHE A 446 1.73 -13.59 22.11
N PHE A 447 1.59 -12.44 21.45
CA PHE A 447 2.52 -11.31 21.56
C PHE A 447 1.76 -9.97 21.53
N SER A 448 2.44 -8.88 21.88
CA SER A 448 1.86 -7.54 21.85
C SER A 448 1.92 -6.97 20.44
N SER A 449 0.79 -6.48 19.94
CA SER A 449 0.69 -5.81 18.65
C SER A 449 -0.23 -4.62 18.84
N ASN A 450 0.30 -3.42 19.01
CA ASN A 450 -0.50 -2.26 19.40
C ASN A 450 -0.64 -1.31 18.23
N GLU A 451 -1.84 -0.75 18.10
CA GLU A 451 -2.11 0.40 17.25
C GLU A 451 -2.23 1.63 18.15
N GLU A 452 -1.29 2.55 18.02
CA GLU A 452 -1.17 3.70 18.92
C GLU A 452 -1.93 4.92 18.40
N TYR A 453 -3.27 4.80 18.39
CA TYR A 453 -4.17 5.88 18.02
C TYR A 453 -3.85 7.20 18.72
N GLY A 454 -3.93 8.29 17.97
CA GLY A 454 -3.66 9.62 18.50
C GLY A 454 -2.18 9.99 18.58
N THR A 455 -1.28 9.12 18.11
CA THR A 455 0.08 9.51 17.75
C THR A 455 0.05 10.19 16.40
N TYR A 456 0.49 11.45 16.34
CA TYR A 456 0.49 12.26 15.13
C TYR A 456 1.93 12.64 14.79
N VAL A 457 2.45 12.11 13.70
CA VAL A 457 3.84 12.28 13.28
C VAL A 457 3.93 13.34 12.18
N SER A 458 4.73 14.37 12.40
CA SER A 458 4.91 15.48 11.46
C SER A 458 6.15 15.29 10.59
N LEU A 459 5.97 15.54 9.29
CA LEU A 459 7.04 15.59 8.29
C LEU A 459 7.07 16.99 7.68
N PRO A 460 8.21 17.71 7.74
CA PRO A 460 8.32 19.06 7.19
C PRO A 460 7.85 19.12 5.73
N GLY A 461 6.89 20.00 5.43
CA GLY A 461 6.32 20.17 4.08
C GLY A 461 5.25 19.16 3.68
N HIS A 462 5.14 18.04 4.38
CA HIS A 462 4.27 16.93 4.01
C HIS A 462 2.97 16.90 4.81
N GLY A 463 3.00 17.33 6.08
CA GLY A 463 1.82 17.36 6.96
C GLY A 463 2.06 16.59 8.26
N THR A 464 0.99 16.38 9.01
CA THR A 464 1.02 15.69 10.31
C THR A 464 0.04 14.52 10.30
N TYR A 465 0.56 13.30 10.25
CA TYR A 465 -0.23 12.09 9.99
C TYR A 465 -0.35 11.19 11.22
N SER A 466 -1.52 10.58 11.39
CA SER A 466 -1.76 9.51 12.37
C SER A 466 -1.78 8.13 11.69
N HIS A 467 -2.08 7.06 12.44
CA HIS A 467 -2.12 5.67 11.94
C HIS A 467 -0.80 5.28 11.23
N LEU A 468 0.32 5.68 11.83
CA LEU A 468 1.69 5.34 11.40
C LEU A 468 2.42 4.50 12.47
N SER A 469 1.75 4.11 13.54
CA SER A 469 2.36 3.57 14.76
C SER A 469 1.74 2.22 15.13
N ASP A 470 1.99 1.25 14.25
CA ASP A 470 1.56 -0.15 14.38
C ASP A 470 2.75 -0.98 14.86
N VAL A 471 2.85 -1.11 16.17
CA VAL A 471 4.05 -1.62 16.85
C VAL A 471 3.84 -3.04 17.35
N MET A 472 4.78 -3.93 17.08
CA MET A 472 4.73 -5.32 17.55
C MET A 472 5.99 -5.71 18.33
N ALA A 473 5.81 -6.43 19.43
CA ALA A 473 6.91 -6.88 20.29
C ALA A 473 6.56 -8.20 21.00
N PRO A 474 7.56 -8.98 21.44
CA PRO A 474 7.32 -10.14 22.30
C PRO A 474 6.44 -9.79 23.51
N ALA A 475 5.62 -10.73 23.97
CA ALA A 475 4.80 -10.53 25.16
C ALA A 475 5.66 -10.09 26.36
N GLY A 476 5.18 -9.10 27.11
CA GLY A 476 5.87 -8.55 28.28
C GLY A 476 7.04 -7.61 27.98
N SER A 477 7.33 -7.31 26.71
CA SER A 477 8.36 -6.34 26.35
C SER A 477 7.97 -4.93 26.78
N ASP A 478 8.89 -4.22 27.42
CA ASP A 478 8.78 -2.78 27.66
C ASP A 478 9.58 -2.04 26.58
N PHE A 479 8.87 -1.24 25.78
CA PHE A 479 9.43 -0.39 24.75
C PHE A 479 9.08 1.09 24.98
N GLY A 480 8.68 1.43 26.20
CA GLY A 480 8.26 2.77 26.60
C GLY A 480 6.82 3.08 26.24
N PRO A 481 6.27 4.18 26.81
CA PRO A 481 4.88 4.56 26.62
C PRO A 481 4.59 4.98 25.17
N SER A 482 3.32 4.83 24.79
CA SER A 482 2.79 5.41 23.55
C SER A 482 3.02 6.91 23.50
N MET A 483 3.23 7.45 22.30
CA MET A 483 3.31 8.90 22.05
C MET A 483 1.94 9.52 21.72
N ALA A 484 0.85 8.78 21.95
CA ALA A 484 -0.50 9.27 21.77
C ALA A 484 -0.78 10.50 22.64
N GLY A 485 -1.41 11.52 22.04
CA GLY A 485 -1.76 12.75 22.76
C GLY A 485 -0.59 13.71 23.03
N ALA A 486 0.64 13.39 22.61
CA ALA A 486 1.82 14.25 22.79
C ALA A 486 1.85 15.49 21.88
N GLY A 487 0.81 15.74 21.08
CA GLY A 487 0.79 16.81 20.07
C GLY A 487 1.34 16.36 18.73
N ASP A 488 1.98 17.28 18.00
CA ASP A 488 2.67 16.99 16.73
C ASP A 488 4.07 16.48 17.06
N VAL A 489 4.35 15.22 16.75
CA VAL A 489 5.64 14.57 17.01
C VAL A 489 6.50 14.63 15.74
N PRO A 490 7.62 15.35 15.69
CA PRO A 490 8.50 15.34 14.53
C PRO A 490 9.00 13.94 14.20
N TRP A 491 9.09 13.60 12.90
CA TRP A 491 9.58 12.30 12.45
C TRP A 491 10.89 11.83 13.11
N PRO A 492 11.97 12.65 13.22
CA PRO A 492 13.19 12.22 13.88
C PRO A 492 12.96 11.81 15.33
N GLU A 493 12.10 12.54 16.04
CA GLU A 493 11.77 12.24 17.43
C GLU A 493 10.99 10.93 17.55
N PHE A 494 9.96 10.75 16.72
CA PHE A 494 9.19 9.51 16.67
C PHE A 494 10.08 8.30 16.35
N ARG A 495 10.95 8.44 15.34
CA ARG A 495 11.94 7.42 14.99
C ARG A 495 12.84 7.07 16.15
N ASP A 496 13.50 8.06 16.75
CA ASP A 496 14.58 7.79 17.70
C ASP A 496 14.02 7.34 19.08
N ARG A 497 12.89 7.91 19.50
CA ARG A 497 12.27 7.60 20.80
C ARG A 497 11.31 6.42 20.76
N ARG A 498 10.50 6.27 19.70
CA ARG A 498 9.50 5.19 19.60
C ARG A 498 10.06 3.98 18.87
N ILE A 499 10.44 4.14 17.60
CA ILE A 499 10.93 3.02 16.78
C ILE A 499 12.25 2.48 17.34
N GLY A 500 13.14 3.36 17.79
CA GLY A 500 14.41 2.98 18.41
C GLY A 500 14.23 2.20 19.71
N ALA A 501 13.29 2.59 20.58
CA ALA A 501 13.00 1.85 21.80
C ALA A 501 12.37 0.48 21.49
N LEU A 502 11.44 0.44 20.54
CA LEU A 502 10.84 -0.80 20.03
C LEU A 502 11.90 -1.76 19.49
N GLY A 503 12.84 -1.26 18.68
CA GLY A 503 13.94 -2.05 18.13
C GLY A 503 14.85 -2.64 19.21
N ARG A 504 15.17 -1.87 20.26
CA ARG A 504 15.96 -2.35 21.42
C ARG A 504 15.22 -3.42 22.23
N ALA A 505 13.90 -3.34 22.30
CA ALA A 505 13.05 -4.34 22.94
C ALA A 505 12.79 -5.59 22.08
N GLY A 506 13.45 -5.73 20.92
CA GLY A 506 13.24 -6.85 20.00
C GLY A 506 11.93 -6.77 19.20
N GLY A 507 11.25 -5.63 19.25
CA GLY A 507 10.04 -5.34 18.49
C GLY A 507 10.31 -4.74 17.11
N ARG A 508 9.24 -4.53 16.34
CA ARG A 508 9.25 -4.04 14.96
C ARG A 508 8.02 -3.21 14.63
N MET A 509 8.18 -2.23 13.75
CA MET A 509 7.11 -1.37 13.23
C MET A 509 6.59 -1.94 11.91
N LEU A 510 5.28 -2.13 11.83
CA LEU A 510 4.56 -2.32 10.58
C LEU A 510 4.05 -0.96 10.09
N TRP A 511 4.21 -0.67 8.81
CA TRP A 511 3.81 0.61 8.23
C TRP A 511 2.42 0.52 7.64
N GLN A 512 1.42 1.09 8.31
CA GLN A 512 0.22 1.57 7.64
C GLN A 512 0.55 2.86 6.88
N ILE A 513 0.80 2.72 5.59
CA ILE A 513 1.22 3.82 4.72
C ILE A 513 0.10 4.83 4.47
N CYS A 514 0.44 6.11 4.43
CA CYS A 514 -0.50 7.17 4.09
C CYS A 514 -0.72 7.26 2.56
N ASP A 515 -1.84 7.84 2.13
CA ASP A 515 -2.15 8.15 0.72
C ASP A 515 -1.34 9.32 0.14
N ASN A 516 -0.60 10.03 0.97
CA ASN A 516 0.38 11.00 0.50
C ASN A 516 1.66 10.26 0.07
N GLU A 517 1.70 9.78 -1.17
CA GLU A 517 2.85 9.06 -1.73
C GLU A 517 4.20 9.80 -1.51
N PRO A 518 4.34 11.11 -1.78
CA PRO A 518 5.56 11.84 -1.47
C PRO A 518 6.01 11.72 -0.01
N ALA A 519 5.08 11.77 0.96
CA ALA A 519 5.40 11.61 2.38
C ALA A 519 5.77 10.16 2.73
N ALA A 520 4.99 9.19 2.23
CA ALA A 520 5.23 7.78 2.45
C ALA A 520 6.59 7.33 1.90
N ARG A 521 7.00 7.81 0.71
CA ARG A 521 8.32 7.50 0.15
C ARG A 521 9.46 8.02 1.02
N VAL A 522 9.36 9.22 1.58
CA VAL A 522 10.39 9.77 2.50
C VAL A 522 10.54 8.88 3.73
N ILE A 523 9.43 8.43 4.32
CA ILE A 523 9.42 7.52 5.47
C ILE A 523 10.06 6.17 5.12
N LEU A 524 9.63 5.57 4.02
CA LEU A 524 10.12 4.25 3.60
C LEU A 524 11.60 4.31 3.20
N ASP A 525 12.04 5.36 2.51
CA ASP A 525 13.44 5.59 2.15
C ASP A 525 14.30 5.84 3.39
N ASP A 526 13.80 6.52 4.44
CA ASP A 526 14.51 6.63 5.73
C ASP A 526 14.67 5.25 6.39
N GLY A 527 13.66 4.39 6.28
CA GLY A 527 13.70 3.01 6.76
C GLY A 527 14.69 2.11 6.01
N LEU A 528 14.91 2.36 4.72
CA LEU A 528 15.90 1.63 3.90
C LEU A 528 17.35 1.88 4.33
N LEU A 529 17.63 2.93 5.09
CA LEU A 529 18.95 3.20 5.68
C LEU A 529 19.29 2.26 6.86
N LYS A 530 18.58 1.12 6.97
CA LYS A 530 18.82 -0.05 7.85
C LYS A 530 18.99 0.29 9.34
N ARG A 531 18.07 1.09 9.88
CA ARG A 531 18.00 1.34 11.33
C ARG A 531 17.15 0.25 12.03
N PRO A 532 17.51 -0.19 13.25
CA PRO A 532 16.70 -1.15 13.99
C PRO A 532 15.25 -0.68 14.18
N GLY A 533 14.28 -1.58 14.00
CA GLY A 533 12.87 -1.32 14.27
C GLY A 533 11.96 -1.11 13.05
N TYR A 534 12.52 -0.89 11.85
CA TYR A 534 11.75 -0.87 10.60
C TYR A 534 11.54 -2.31 10.10
N SER A 535 10.31 -2.74 9.78
CA SER A 535 10.10 -4.12 9.32
C SER A 535 9.32 -4.33 8.04
N ALA A 536 8.12 -3.78 7.89
CA ALA A 536 7.17 -4.28 6.91
C ALA A 536 6.14 -3.21 6.54
N ILE A 537 5.48 -3.36 5.41
CA ILE A 537 4.39 -2.50 4.94
C ILE A 537 3.08 -3.28 5.02
N SER A 538 2.05 -2.66 5.60
CA SER A 538 0.69 -3.19 5.64
C SER A 538 0.07 -3.14 4.24
N THR A 539 -0.63 -4.21 3.84
CA THR A 539 -1.25 -4.33 2.50
C THR A 539 -2.70 -4.75 2.56
N PHE A 540 -2.99 -5.98 3.00
CA PHE A 540 -4.36 -6.41 3.26
C PHE A 540 -4.81 -5.93 4.63
N HIS A 541 -5.94 -5.23 4.64
CA HIS A 541 -6.50 -4.55 5.80
C HIS A 541 -8.01 -4.80 5.91
N PHE A 542 -8.60 -4.65 7.10
CA PHE A 542 -10.06 -4.76 7.27
C PHE A 542 -10.81 -3.63 6.53
N GLY A 543 -10.25 -2.42 6.54
CA GLY A 543 -10.81 -1.18 5.97
C GLY A 543 -10.57 -1.04 4.47
N CYS A 544 -9.30 -0.76 4.13
CA CYS A 544 -8.77 -0.70 2.77
C CYS A 544 -8.27 -2.09 2.36
N THR A 545 -9.15 -2.88 1.75
CA THR A 545 -8.95 -4.34 1.66
C THR A 545 -7.76 -4.79 0.82
N ASN A 546 -7.21 -3.91 -0.01
CA ASN A 546 -5.92 -4.10 -0.68
C ASN A 546 -5.24 -2.74 -0.92
N MET A 547 -4.40 -2.32 0.02
CA MET A 547 -3.69 -1.03 -0.04
C MET A 547 -2.66 -0.97 -1.17
N ALA A 548 -2.03 -2.08 -1.54
CA ALA A 548 -1.06 -2.10 -2.63
C ALA A 548 -1.69 -1.69 -3.98
N TYR A 549 -2.99 -1.92 -4.18
CA TYR A 549 -3.67 -1.54 -5.41
C TYR A 549 -4.15 -0.08 -5.41
N THR A 550 -4.45 0.49 -4.25
CA THR A 550 -4.76 1.93 -4.14
C THR A 550 -3.52 2.79 -4.06
N LEU A 551 -2.40 2.21 -3.62
CA LEU A 551 -1.10 2.86 -3.46
C LEU A 551 -0.04 2.06 -4.23
N PRO A 552 -0.11 2.04 -5.57
CA PRO A 552 0.72 1.17 -6.41
C PRO A 552 2.23 1.42 -6.26
N PHE A 553 2.65 2.56 -5.71
CA PHE A 553 4.06 2.79 -5.38
C PHE A 553 4.62 1.79 -4.36
N VAL A 554 3.78 1.10 -3.58
CA VAL A 554 4.21 0.05 -2.64
C VAL A 554 4.92 -1.09 -3.36
N PHE A 555 4.51 -1.42 -4.59
CA PHE A 555 5.18 -2.44 -5.39
C PHE A 555 6.65 -2.10 -5.67
N SER A 556 7.02 -0.81 -5.63
CA SER A 556 8.42 -0.41 -5.75
C SER A 556 9.30 -0.93 -4.61
N TYR A 557 8.72 -1.23 -3.44
CA TYR A 557 9.44 -1.70 -2.26
C TYR A 557 9.28 -3.21 -2.00
N GLN A 558 8.42 -3.92 -2.71
CA GLN A 558 7.98 -5.27 -2.33
C GLN A 558 9.09 -6.33 -2.19
N HIS A 559 10.21 -6.13 -2.90
CA HIS A 559 11.37 -7.02 -2.88
C HIS A 559 12.46 -6.61 -1.87
N VAL A 560 12.34 -5.42 -1.27
CA VAL A 560 13.28 -4.91 -0.25
C VAL A 560 12.65 -4.75 1.13
N ILE A 561 11.35 -4.44 1.21
CA ILE A 561 10.59 -4.32 2.43
C ILE A 561 9.46 -5.36 2.39
N PRO A 562 9.38 -6.26 3.39
CA PRO A 562 8.26 -7.17 3.59
C PRO A 562 6.88 -6.52 3.40
N LEU A 563 5.98 -7.20 2.70
CA LEU A 563 4.56 -6.86 2.67
C LEU A 563 3.80 -7.84 3.57
N ALA A 564 2.99 -7.30 4.48
CA ALA A 564 2.23 -8.07 5.45
C ALA A 564 0.75 -7.69 5.45
N ALA A 565 -0.09 -8.62 5.88
CA ALA A 565 -1.48 -8.39 6.23
C ALA A 565 -1.58 -7.88 7.67
N LEU A 566 -2.48 -6.92 7.90
CA LEU A 566 -2.77 -6.32 9.20
C LEU A 566 -4.26 -6.46 9.49
N GLN A 567 -4.60 -7.10 10.61
CA GLN A 567 -5.99 -7.38 10.96
C GLN A 567 -6.72 -6.12 11.41
N ASP A 568 -6.06 -5.22 12.15
CA ASP A 568 -6.64 -4.01 12.73
C ASP A 568 -8.01 -4.30 13.38
N ALA A 569 -8.01 -5.20 14.37
CA ALA A 569 -9.23 -5.75 14.94
C ALA A 569 -10.06 -4.72 15.73
N HIS A 570 -11.32 -4.53 15.32
CA HIS A 570 -12.29 -3.64 15.97
C HIS A 570 -13.42 -4.38 16.69
N CYS A 571 -13.23 -5.65 17.04
CA CYS A 571 -14.25 -6.45 17.71
C CYS A 571 -14.18 -6.37 19.23
N GLU A 572 -15.30 -6.67 19.90
CA GLU A 572 -15.37 -6.84 21.36
C GLU A 572 -15.05 -8.27 21.82
N GLU A 573 -15.15 -9.23 20.91
CA GLU A 573 -14.94 -10.65 21.14
C GLU A 573 -14.19 -11.26 19.95
N PRO A 574 -13.17 -12.12 20.16
CA PRO A 574 -12.41 -12.71 19.06
C PRO A 574 -13.29 -13.51 18.10
N TRP A 575 -14.32 -14.19 18.62
CA TRP A 575 -15.26 -15.00 17.83
C TRP A 575 -15.94 -14.22 16.71
N TRP A 576 -16.20 -12.93 16.92
CA TRP A 576 -16.87 -12.08 15.94
C TRP A 576 -15.90 -11.45 14.93
N TRP A 577 -14.62 -11.83 14.94
CA TRP A 577 -13.61 -11.46 13.92
C TRP A 577 -13.19 -12.66 13.05
N ALA A 578 -13.90 -13.78 13.16
CA ALA A 578 -13.51 -15.04 12.53
C ALA A 578 -13.50 -14.97 10.99
N ASP A 579 -14.37 -14.17 10.37
CA ASP A 579 -14.39 -14.00 8.90
C ASP A 579 -13.13 -13.28 8.39
N ASP A 580 -12.63 -12.25 9.07
CA ASP A 580 -11.40 -11.56 8.69
C ASP A 580 -10.16 -12.45 8.91
N LEU A 581 -10.08 -13.18 10.04
CA LEU A 581 -9.02 -14.18 10.30
C LEU A 581 -9.03 -15.33 9.27
N ALA A 582 -10.22 -15.68 8.76
CA ALA A 582 -10.41 -16.67 7.70
C ALA A 582 -10.40 -16.05 6.29
N GLY A 583 -10.13 -14.76 6.14
CA GLY A 583 -10.11 -14.08 4.85
C GLY A 583 -8.70 -13.73 4.38
N TYR A 584 -7.82 -13.31 5.29
CA TYR A 584 -6.45 -12.93 4.96
C TYR A 584 -5.49 -13.10 6.16
N ARG A 585 -4.20 -13.29 5.85
CA ARG A 585 -3.14 -13.53 6.84
C ARG A 585 -1.75 -13.21 6.31
N THR A 586 -0.80 -13.08 7.21
CA THR A 586 0.63 -13.02 6.85
C THR A 586 1.25 -14.41 6.96
N LEU A 587 2.03 -14.79 5.94
CA LEU A 587 2.90 -15.96 5.98
C LEU A 587 4.35 -15.52 6.09
N PHE A 588 5.12 -16.21 6.91
CA PHE A 588 6.56 -16.04 6.99
C PHE A 588 7.26 -17.39 6.85
N LEU A 589 8.40 -17.40 6.16
CA LEU A 589 9.19 -18.62 6.00
C LEU A 589 10.24 -18.69 7.10
N ALA A 590 10.23 -19.77 7.87
CA ALA A 590 11.24 -20.05 8.89
C ALA A 590 11.43 -21.57 9.08
N GLU A 591 12.40 -21.97 9.90
CA GLU A 591 12.51 -23.37 10.33
C GLU A 591 11.52 -23.71 11.46
N ARG A 592 11.18 -22.73 12.29
CA ARG A 592 10.24 -22.86 13.41
C ARG A 592 9.39 -21.59 13.56
N PRO A 593 8.13 -21.70 14.02
CA PRO A 593 7.24 -20.56 14.22
C PRO A 593 7.57 -19.82 15.55
N THR A 594 8.73 -19.21 15.59
CA THR A 594 9.25 -18.50 16.78
C THR A 594 9.35 -17.02 16.49
N TRP A 595 9.45 -16.19 17.54
CA TRP A 595 9.67 -14.76 17.35
C TRP A 595 11.00 -14.50 16.63
N GLU A 596 12.04 -15.26 16.94
CA GLU A 596 13.33 -15.21 16.26
C GLU A 596 13.20 -15.60 14.79
N GLY A 597 12.42 -16.65 14.49
CA GLY A 597 12.09 -17.05 13.12
C GLY A 597 11.35 -15.95 12.34
N TRP A 598 10.41 -15.27 12.99
CA TRP A 598 9.72 -14.10 12.42
C TRP A 598 10.67 -12.94 12.13
N LEU A 599 11.52 -12.56 13.09
CA LEU A 599 12.51 -11.50 12.89
C LEU A 599 13.50 -11.83 11.77
N ALA A 600 13.95 -13.09 11.69
CA ALA A 600 14.83 -13.58 10.64
C ALA A 600 14.15 -13.55 9.26
N ALA A 601 12.85 -13.85 9.20
CA ALA A 601 12.07 -13.78 7.97
C ALA A 601 11.89 -12.33 7.50
N LEU A 602 11.61 -11.39 8.40
CA LEU A 602 11.53 -9.96 8.09
C LEU A 602 12.85 -9.45 7.48
N GLU A 603 13.98 -9.76 8.12
CA GLU A 603 15.30 -9.34 7.66
C GLU A 603 15.64 -9.87 6.25
N ARG A 604 15.21 -11.09 5.93
CA ARG A 604 15.44 -11.74 4.63
C ARG A 604 14.37 -11.44 3.59
N ASN A 605 13.35 -10.64 3.95
CA ASN A 605 12.14 -10.46 3.17
C ASN A 605 11.49 -11.79 2.73
N TRP A 606 11.39 -12.74 3.67
CA TRP A 606 10.74 -14.04 3.50
C TRP A 606 9.30 -14.03 4.01
N VAL A 607 8.60 -12.92 3.77
CA VAL A 607 7.26 -12.66 4.28
C VAL A 607 6.35 -12.30 3.11
N VAL A 608 5.13 -12.83 3.11
CA VAL A 608 4.10 -12.50 2.13
C VAL A 608 2.76 -12.26 2.82
N ALA A 609 1.97 -11.35 2.28
CA ALA A 609 0.57 -11.20 2.63
C ALA A 609 -0.29 -12.09 1.73
N VAL A 610 -1.26 -12.81 2.30
CA VAL A 610 -2.17 -13.69 1.54
C VAL A 610 -3.62 -13.35 1.83
N ARG A 611 -4.45 -13.28 0.79
CA ARG A 611 -5.90 -13.09 0.91
C ARG A 611 -6.66 -14.04 -0.02
N HIS A 612 -7.72 -14.63 0.51
CA HIS A 612 -8.66 -15.47 -0.21
C HIS A 612 -10.04 -15.36 0.46
N ASP A 613 -10.90 -14.51 -0.07
CA ASP A 613 -12.25 -14.29 0.45
C ASP A 613 -13.18 -13.69 -0.61
N ALA A 614 -14.40 -13.32 -0.21
CA ALA A 614 -15.35 -12.67 -1.11
C ALA A 614 -14.84 -11.34 -1.70
N VAL A 615 -13.90 -10.64 -1.05
CA VAL A 615 -13.34 -9.38 -1.57
C VAL A 615 -12.49 -9.64 -2.81
N THR A 616 -11.70 -10.71 -2.81
CA THR A 616 -10.92 -11.12 -3.99
C THR A 616 -11.71 -12.02 -4.93
N ARG A 617 -13.02 -12.19 -4.70
CA ARG A 617 -13.89 -13.16 -5.39
C ARG A 617 -13.32 -14.58 -5.33
N PHE A 618 -12.78 -14.94 -4.18
CA PHE A 618 -12.14 -16.22 -3.91
C PHE A 618 -10.95 -16.52 -4.84
N ARG A 619 -10.29 -15.47 -5.34
CA ARG A 619 -8.98 -15.58 -5.98
C ARG A 619 -7.90 -15.42 -4.93
N THR A 620 -6.92 -16.31 -4.94
CA THR A 620 -5.79 -16.22 -4.01
C THR A 620 -4.85 -15.11 -4.44
N ARG A 621 -4.69 -14.10 -3.58
CA ARG A 621 -3.72 -13.02 -3.72
C ARG A 621 -2.52 -13.30 -2.84
N ILE A 622 -1.32 -13.14 -3.37
CA ILE A 622 -0.05 -13.22 -2.64
C ILE A 622 0.74 -11.96 -2.99
N LEU A 623 1.11 -11.17 -1.98
CA LEU A 623 1.85 -9.91 -2.15
C LEU A 623 3.17 -9.96 -1.39
N GLY A 624 4.22 -9.41 -2.00
CA GLY A 624 5.52 -9.24 -1.37
C GLY A 624 6.44 -10.44 -1.49
N GLY A 625 7.51 -10.40 -0.70
CA GLY A 625 8.56 -11.40 -0.67
C GLY A 625 9.72 -11.09 -1.61
N ALA A 626 10.91 -11.49 -1.19
CA ALA A 626 12.08 -11.54 -2.05
C ALA A 626 11.85 -12.51 -3.23
N PRO A 627 12.61 -12.37 -4.34
CA PRO A 627 12.55 -13.32 -5.45
C PRO A 627 12.62 -14.79 -4.99
N GLY A 628 11.67 -15.62 -5.44
CA GLY A 628 11.55 -17.04 -5.09
C GLY A 628 10.72 -17.36 -3.83
N VAL A 629 10.41 -16.37 -2.99
CA VAL A 629 9.61 -16.58 -1.76
C VAL A 629 8.19 -17.02 -2.08
N GLN A 630 7.51 -16.34 -3.02
CA GLN A 630 6.15 -16.72 -3.41
C GLN A 630 6.09 -18.13 -4.01
N ASP A 631 7.11 -18.56 -4.75
CA ASP A 631 7.17 -19.92 -5.31
C ASP A 631 7.32 -20.96 -4.20
N CYS A 632 8.14 -20.68 -3.18
CA CYS A 632 8.22 -21.54 -2.00
C CYS A 632 6.89 -21.61 -1.25
N VAL A 633 6.20 -20.48 -1.08
CA VAL A 633 4.87 -20.43 -0.46
C VAL A 633 3.85 -21.26 -1.23
N ARG A 634 3.82 -21.12 -2.57
CA ARG A 634 2.95 -21.91 -3.47
C ARG A 634 3.26 -23.40 -3.42
N ARG A 635 4.53 -23.79 -3.35
CA ARG A 635 4.95 -25.20 -3.22
C ARG A 635 4.38 -25.86 -1.97
N PHE A 636 4.23 -25.12 -0.88
CA PHE A 636 3.69 -25.62 0.38
C PHE A 636 2.22 -25.26 0.61
N MET A 637 1.48 -24.89 -0.44
CA MET A 637 0.11 -24.38 -0.34
C MET A 637 -0.81 -25.33 0.46
N ASP A 638 -0.69 -26.63 0.29
CA ASP A 638 -1.52 -27.61 1.00
C ASP A 638 -1.34 -27.59 2.54
N GLN A 639 -0.24 -27.04 3.05
CA GLN A 639 0.04 -26.97 4.48
C GLN A 639 -0.66 -25.80 5.18
N TRP A 640 -0.98 -24.73 4.43
CA TRP A 640 -1.47 -23.46 4.98
C TRP A 640 -2.75 -22.94 4.32
N LYS A 641 -3.22 -23.51 3.20
CA LYS A 641 -4.49 -23.14 2.57
C LYS A 641 -5.68 -23.48 3.49
N TRP A 642 -6.56 -22.51 3.71
CA TRP A 642 -7.68 -22.64 4.68
C TRP A 642 -9.07 -22.71 4.03
N TRP A 643 -9.13 -22.65 2.71
CA TRP A 643 -10.36 -22.71 1.91
C TRP A 643 -10.52 -24.05 1.17
N ASP A 644 -9.71 -25.05 1.51
CA ASP A 644 -9.84 -26.40 0.95
C ASP A 644 -10.98 -27.15 1.65
N GLU A 645 -12.07 -27.39 0.92
CA GLU A 645 -13.23 -28.11 1.42
C GLU A 645 -12.91 -29.55 1.86
N GLY A 646 -11.85 -30.16 1.30
CA GLY A 646 -11.37 -31.49 1.69
C GLY A 646 -10.49 -31.50 2.94
N ASN A 647 -10.01 -30.34 3.40
CA ASN A 647 -9.17 -30.22 4.58
C ASN A 647 -10.01 -29.79 5.80
N THR A 648 -10.55 -30.77 6.52
CA THR A 648 -11.33 -30.48 7.73
C THR A 648 -10.52 -29.92 8.90
N ASP A 649 -9.18 -30.00 8.83
CA ASP A 649 -8.26 -29.66 9.91
C ASP A 649 -7.75 -28.21 9.86
N LEU A 650 -8.04 -27.48 8.78
CA LEU A 650 -7.67 -26.08 8.59
C LEU A 650 -8.85 -25.31 7.98
N ARG A 651 -9.90 -25.12 8.78
CA ARG A 651 -11.11 -24.40 8.39
C ARG A 651 -11.65 -23.59 9.54
N ARG A 652 -12.46 -22.58 9.21
CA ARG A 652 -13.18 -21.79 10.22
C ARG A 652 -14.06 -22.70 11.09
N PRO A 653 -13.92 -22.67 12.43
CA PRO A 653 -14.70 -23.52 13.32
C PRO A 653 -16.17 -23.08 13.31
N MET A 654 -17.10 -24.04 13.36
CA MET A 654 -18.54 -23.77 13.38
C MET A 654 -19.08 -23.42 14.77
N ALA A 655 -18.30 -23.69 15.81
CA ALA A 655 -18.64 -23.34 17.18
C ALA A 655 -17.38 -23.18 18.05
N SER A 656 -17.53 -22.44 19.14
CA SER A 656 -16.60 -22.40 20.26
C SER A 656 -17.37 -22.75 21.53
N LEU A 657 -16.86 -23.74 22.28
CA LEU A 657 -17.39 -24.13 23.58
C LEU A 657 -16.35 -23.81 24.66
N ALA A 658 -16.68 -22.88 25.55
CA ALA A 658 -15.82 -22.46 26.64
C ALA A 658 -16.41 -22.86 27.99
N ALA A 659 -15.58 -23.37 28.89
CA ALA A 659 -15.91 -23.50 30.30
C ALA A 659 -15.40 -22.27 31.05
N VAL A 660 -16.32 -21.53 31.66
CA VAL A 660 -16.09 -20.22 32.28
C VAL A 660 -16.32 -20.32 33.78
N GLY A 661 -15.26 -20.20 34.56
CA GLY A 661 -15.32 -20.11 36.01
C GLY A 661 -15.39 -18.65 36.53
N PRO A 662 -15.59 -18.46 37.84
CA PRO A 662 -15.61 -17.13 38.47
C PRO A 662 -14.27 -16.37 38.33
N GLU A 663 -13.16 -17.10 38.26
CA GLU A 663 -11.79 -16.57 38.16
C GLU A 663 -11.36 -16.22 36.72
N GLU A 664 -12.29 -16.19 35.76
CA GLU A 664 -12.00 -15.80 34.36
C GLU A 664 -12.34 -14.32 34.13
N PRO A 665 -11.41 -13.37 34.34
CA PRO A 665 -11.74 -11.93 34.37
C PRO A 665 -12.14 -11.36 33.00
N PHE A 666 -11.74 -12.02 31.91
CA PHE A 666 -12.00 -11.58 30.54
C PHE A 666 -13.22 -12.24 29.91
N GLU A 667 -13.73 -13.31 30.54
CA GLU A 667 -14.91 -13.99 30.05
C GLU A 667 -16.16 -13.24 30.50
N ARG A 668 -16.96 -12.82 29.52
CA ARG A 668 -18.24 -12.15 29.79
C ARG A 668 -19.24 -13.13 30.39
N ASP A 669 -20.12 -12.59 31.24
CA ASP A 669 -21.16 -13.35 31.93
C ASP A 669 -20.62 -14.53 32.75
N ARG A 670 -19.43 -14.38 33.35
CA ARG A 670 -18.87 -15.36 34.30
C ARG A 670 -19.85 -15.64 35.45
N PRO A 671 -20.00 -16.91 35.88
CA PRO A 671 -20.89 -17.24 36.98
C PRO A 671 -20.28 -16.79 38.31
N ALA A 672 -21.13 -16.53 39.32
CA ALA A 672 -20.64 -16.21 40.67
C ALA A 672 -20.04 -17.43 41.39
N ARG A 673 -20.47 -18.64 41.00
CA ARG A 673 -20.02 -19.94 41.52
C ARG A 673 -20.15 -21.02 40.45
N GLY A 674 -19.41 -22.12 40.58
CA GLY A 674 -19.46 -23.23 39.63
C GLY A 674 -18.84 -22.88 38.26
N ILE A 675 -19.26 -23.59 37.23
CA ILE A 675 -18.75 -23.45 35.86
C ILE A 675 -19.90 -23.17 34.90
N ARG A 676 -19.77 -22.12 34.08
CA ARG A 676 -20.67 -21.84 32.97
C ARG A 676 -20.09 -22.37 31.68
N LEU A 677 -20.79 -23.29 31.04
CA LEU A 677 -20.51 -23.70 29.68
C LEU A 677 -21.11 -22.68 28.72
N ARG A 678 -20.31 -22.03 27.88
CA ARG A 678 -20.74 -21.07 26.86
C ARG A 678 -20.44 -21.61 25.46
N LEU A 679 -21.48 -21.79 24.67
CA LEU A 679 -21.41 -22.11 23.26
C LEU A 679 -21.67 -20.86 22.41
N ARG A 680 -20.71 -20.46 21.58
CA ARG A 680 -20.93 -19.54 20.46
C ARG A 680 -20.96 -20.33 19.16
N VAL A 681 -21.91 -20.01 18.28
CA VAL A 681 -22.05 -20.64 16.96
C VAL A 681 -21.56 -19.69 15.86
N ALA A 682 -21.07 -20.23 14.75
CA ALA A 682 -20.53 -19.43 13.65
C ALA A 682 -21.64 -18.63 12.95
N GLN A 683 -21.36 -17.35 12.70
CA GLN A 683 -22.23 -16.40 12.00
C GLN A 683 -21.37 -15.47 11.16
N ALA A 684 -21.94 -14.87 10.12
CA ALA A 684 -21.30 -13.80 9.37
C ALA A 684 -20.86 -12.68 10.33
N ASN A 685 -19.76 -12.01 10.02
CA ASN A 685 -19.24 -10.92 10.82
C ASN A 685 -19.27 -9.61 10.04
N THR A 686 -19.68 -8.53 10.70
CA THR A 686 -19.42 -7.19 10.16
C THR A 686 -17.96 -6.83 10.39
N LYS A 687 -17.48 -5.80 9.66
CA LYS A 687 -16.13 -5.24 9.82
C LYS A 687 -15.87 -4.54 11.18
N GLN A 688 -16.88 -4.43 12.03
CA GLN A 688 -16.75 -3.96 13.41
C GLN A 688 -16.87 -5.13 14.41
N GLY A 689 -16.69 -6.36 13.91
CA GLY A 689 -16.78 -7.57 14.69
C GLY A 689 -18.13 -7.79 15.34
N ARG A 690 -19.22 -7.64 14.57
CA ARG A 690 -20.59 -7.87 15.06
C ARG A 690 -21.22 -9.11 14.42
N PRO A 691 -22.06 -9.88 15.13
CA PRO A 691 -22.72 -11.05 14.58
C PRO A 691 -23.78 -10.66 13.53
N GLY A 692 -23.80 -11.41 12.43
CA GLY A 692 -24.73 -11.29 11.31
C GLY A 692 -25.55 -12.56 11.10
N GLN A 693 -25.71 -12.99 9.85
CA GLN A 693 -26.47 -14.19 9.52
C GLN A 693 -25.78 -15.46 10.03
N PRO A 694 -26.48 -16.38 10.72
CA PRO A 694 -25.87 -17.61 11.19
C PRO A 694 -25.46 -18.53 10.05
N TYR A 695 -24.33 -19.23 10.25
CA TYR A 695 -23.87 -20.33 9.39
C TYR A 695 -24.21 -21.70 10.00
N ALA A 696 -24.43 -21.74 11.31
CA ALA A 696 -24.77 -22.93 12.06
C ALA A 696 -25.77 -22.61 13.18
N GLU A 697 -26.43 -23.65 13.67
CA GLU A 697 -27.34 -23.62 14.82
C GLU A 697 -26.98 -24.71 15.85
N PRO A 698 -27.31 -24.54 17.14
CA PRO A 698 -27.12 -25.61 18.13
C PRO A 698 -27.99 -26.83 17.81
N ALA A 699 -27.43 -28.02 17.99
CA ALA A 699 -28.10 -29.31 17.80
C ALA A 699 -28.17 -30.15 19.10
N GLY A 700 -27.51 -29.72 20.17
CA GLY A 700 -27.58 -30.33 21.49
C GLY A 700 -26.32 -30.09 22.32
N MET A 701 -26.41 -30.25 23.64
CA MET A 701 -25.28 -30.17 24.56
C MET A 701 -25.32 -31.35 25.53
N LYS A 702 -24.15 -31.84 25.94
CA LYS A 702 -23.98 -32.89 26.94
C LYS A 702 -22.92 -32.50 27.97
N VAL A 703 -23.12 -32.92 29.21
CA VAL A 703 -22.13 -32.86 30.29
C VAL A 703 -21.96 -34.26 30.84
N ASP A 704 -20.73 -34.77 30.83
CA ASP A 704 -20.38 -36.14 31.24
C ASP A 704 -21.27 -37.20 30.58
N GLY A 705 -21.53 -37.02 29.28
CA GLY A 705 -22.37 -37.87 28.45
C GLY A 705 -23.88 -37.67 28.62
N ARG A 706 -24.33 -36.89 29.61
CA ARG A 706 -25.75 -36.62 29.87
C ARG A 706 -26.25 -35.40 29.10
N PRO A 707 -27.36 -35.50 28.34
CA PRO A 707 -27.94 -34.34 27.66
C PRO A 707 -28.32 -33.23 28.64
N VAL A 708 -28.04 -31.98 28.25
CA VAL A 708 -28.43 -30.78 29.00
C VAL A 708 -29.04 -29.76 28.06
N GLU A 709 -29.91 -28.90 28.59
CA GLU A 709 -30.57 -27.84 27.84
C GLU A 709 -29.86 -26.51 28.06
N ALA A 710 -29.23 -25.98 27.00
CA ALA A 710 -28.57 -24.69 27.05
C ALA A 710 -29.56 -23.56 26.76
N ARG A 711 -29.56 -22.52 27.60
CA ARG A 711 -30.40 -21.33 27.40
C ARG A 711 -29.70 -20.32 26.48
N GLU A 712 -30.46 -19.71 25.58
CA GLU A 712 -29.94 -18.65 24.72
C GLU A 712 -29.74 -17.34 25.51
N VAL A 713 -28.62 -16.67 25.26
CA VAL A 713 -28.29 -15.35 25.79
C VAL A 713 -27.97 -14.44 24.62
N VAL A 714 -28.77 -13.37 24.48
CA VAL A 714 -28.64 -12.38 23.42
C VAL A 714 -28.34 -11.02 24.03
N ARG A 715 -27.27 -10.38 23.58
CA ARG A 715 -26.89 -9.03 24.02
C ARG A 715 -27.05 -8.04 22.88
N ARG A 716 -27.67 -6.91 23.19
CA ARG A 716 -27.88 -5.81 22.24
C ARG A 716 -27.41 -4.49 22.84
N GLU A 717 -26.99 -3.58 21.98
CA GLU A 717 -26.77 -2.17 22.33
C GLU A 717 -27.71 -1.26 21.53
N GLN A 718 -27.98 -0.08 22.09
CA GLN A 718 -28.61 1.02 21.38
C GLN A 718 -27.55 1.72 20.52
N ALA A 719 -27.56 1.48 19.21
CA ALA A 719 -26.67 2.16 18.26
C ALA A 719 -27.51 2.96 17.26
N LYS A 720 -27.40 4.30 17.28
CA LYS A 720 -28.12 5.22 16.36
C LYS A 720 -29.63 4.93 16.28
N GLY A 721 -30.26 4.63 17.41
CA GLY A 721 -31.71 4.36 17.50
C GLY A 721 -32.17 2.99 16.97
N LYS A 722 -31.27 2.07 16.62
CA LYS A 722 -31.59 0.68 16.30
C LYS A 722 -30.86 -0.29 17.24
N PRO A 723 -31.52 -1.35 17.75
CA PRO A 723 -30.86 -2.35 18.57
C PRO A 723 -29.87 -3.18 17.73
N ALA A 724 -28.57 -2.98 17.94
CA ALA A 724 -27.51 -3.74 17.28
C ALA A 724 -27.15 -4.98 18.10
N LEU A 725 -27.02 -6.14 17.45
CA LEU A 725 -26.58 -7.38 18.09
C LEU A 725 -25.09 -7.28 18.44
N LEU A 726 -24.75 -7.50 19.71
CA LEU A 726 -23.37 -7.48 20.21
C LEU A 726 -22.81 -8.88 20.40
N ASP A 727 -23.64 -9.77 20.95
CA ASP A 727 -23.24 -11.14 21.25
C ASP A 727 -24.47 -12.04 21.26
N ARG A 728 -24.25 -13.30 20.91
CA ARG A 728 -25.26 -14.36 20.92
C ARG A 728 -24.57 -15.66 21.26
N CYS A 729 -24.93 -16.23 22.40
CA CYS A 729 -24.40 -17.51 22.87
C CYS A 729 -25.49 -18.36 23.53
N PHE A 730 -25.16 -19.62 23.79
CA PHE A 730 -26.00 -20.58 24.51
C PHE A 730 -25.22 -21.03 25.74
N VAL A 731 -25.86 -20.99 26.91
CA VAL A 731 -25.18 -21.25 28.18
C VAL A 731 -25.84 -22.33 29.00
N PHE A 732 -25.04 -23.11 29.72
CA PHE A 732 -25.49 -24.06 30.73
C PHE A 732 -24.62 -23.92 31.98
N ASP A 733 -25.25 -23.80 33.15
CA ASP A 733 -24.56 -23.59 34.42
C ASP A 733 -24.41 -24.92 35.17
N VAL A 734 -23.17 -25.31 35.46
CA VAL A 734 -22.82 -26.45 36.32
C VAL A 734 -22.49 -25.89 37.69
N GLU A 735 -23.49 -25.82 38.58
CA GLU A 735 -23.34 -25.17 39.88
C GLU A 735 -22.31 -25.85 40.79
N ASN A 736 -22.26 -27.19 40.75
CA ASN A 736 -21.41 -27.99 41.63
C ASN A 736 -20.87 -29.19 40.82
N PRO A 737 -19.79 -29.02 40.04
CA PRO A 737 -19.26 -30.10 39.21
C PRO A 737 -18.82 -31.30 40.04
N GLY A 738 -18.31 -31.06 41.27
CA GLY A 738 -17.63 -32.07 42.06
C GLY A 738 -16.12 -32.09 41.72
N PRO A 739 -15.30 -32.84 42.48
CA PRO A 739 -13.88 -32.97 42.20
C PRO A 739 -13.63 -33.96 41.06
N GLY A 740 -12.67 -33.65 40.19
CA GLY A 740 -12.25 -34.51 39.08
C GLY A 740 -12.44 -33.85 37.72
N PRO A 741 -12.01 -34.52 36.63
CA PRO A 741 -12.17 -33.98 35.28
C PRO A 741 -13.62 -34.13 34.81
N HIS A 742 -14.20 -33.04 34.32
CA HIS A 742 -15.51 -33.04 33.66
C HIS A 742 -15.36 -32.72 32.18
N ARG A 743 -16.33 -33.20 31.39
CA ARG A 743 -16.34 -32.95 29.94
C ARG A 743 -17.69 -32.46 29.47
N ALA A 744 -17.66 -31.36 28.73
CA ALA A 744 -18.80 -30.87 27.99
C ALA A 744 -18.62 -31.08 26.49
N GLU A 745 -19.72 -31.41 25.82
CA GLU A 745 -19.78 -31.52 24.36
C GLU A 745 -20.98 -30.74 23.84
N ALA A 746 -20.82 -30.04 22.72
CA ALA A 746 -21.91 -29.40 22.01
C ALA A 746 -21.90 -29.79 20.54
N ALA A 747 -23.04 -30.21 20.02
CA ALA A 747 -23.27 -30.45 18.61
C ALA A 747 -23.87 -29.18 17.98
N VAL A 748 -23.41 -28.83 16.79
CA VAL A 748 -23.96 -27.76 15.96
C VAL A 748 -24.22 -28.27 14.55
N ARG A 749 -25.30 -27.80 13.94
CA ARG A 749 -25.69 -28.15 12.57
C ARG A 749 -25.35 -27.00 11.64
N ARG A 750 -24.57 -27.27 10.59
CA ARG A 750 -24.32 -26.30 9.52
C ARG A 750 -25.61 -26.10 8.72
N LEU A 751 -26.04 -24.85 8.56
CA LEU A 751 -27.31 -24.53 7.90
C LEU A 751 -27.29 -24.80 6.40
N SER A 752 -26.14 -24.65 5.74
CA SER A 752 -26.03 -24.84 4.28
C SER A 752 -26.00 -26.30 3.84
N THR A 753 -25.49 -27.21 4.68
CA THR A 753 -25.29 -28.63 4.31
C THR A 753 -26.03 -29.63 5.21
N GLY A 754 -26.49 -29.19 6.39
CA GLY A 754 -27.00 -30.08 7.43
C GLY A 754 -25.92 -30.87 8.20
N GLU A 755 -24.64 -30.71 7.87
CA GLU A 755 -23.50 -31.37 8.53
C GLU A 755 -23.50 -31.08 10.05
N LEU A 756 -23.36 -32.11 10.87
CA LEU A 756 -23.17 -31.96 12.31
C LEU A 756 -21.68 -31.85 12.64
N ALA A 757 -21.30 -30.80 13.36
CA ALA A 757 -19.99 -30.64 13.97
C ALA A 757 -20.11 -30.72 15.49
N THR A 758 -19.16 -31.38 16.15
CA THR A 758 -19.12 -31.46 17.62
C THR A 758 -17.89 -30.74 18.15
N VAL A 759 -18.09 -29.87 19.14
CA VAL A 759 -17.03 -29.20 19.89
C VAL A 759 -17.05 -29.66 21.34
N ARG A 760 -15.87 -29.65 21.99
CA ARG A 760 -15.67 -30.22 23.32
C ARG A 760 -14.80 -29.31 24.17
N THR A 761 -15.05 -29.29 25.47
CA THR A 761 -14.16 -28.68 26.46
C THR A 761 -14.12 -29.53 27.71
N GLU A 762 -12.98 -29.52 28.38
CA GLU A 762 -12.79 -30.10 29.71
C GLU A 762 -12.77 -28.97 30.75
N PHE A 763 -13.21 -29.26 31.98
CA PHE A 763 -13.26 -28.31 33.09
C PHE A 763 -13.20 -28.97 34.46
#